data_AF-A0AAV6PZD3-F1
#
_entry.id   AF-A0AAV6PZD3-F1
#
_cell.length_a   1.000
_cell.length_b   1.000
_cell.length_c   1.000
_cell.angle_alpha   90.00
_cell.angle_beta   90.00
_cell.angle_gamma   90.00
#
_symmetry.space_group_name_H-M   'P 1'
#
loop_
_entity.id
_entity.type
_entity.pdbx_description
1 polymer ?
#
loop_
_entity_poly.entity_id
_entity_poly.type
_entity_poly.pdbx_seq_one_letter_code
_entity_poly.pdbx_strand_id
1 'polypeptide(L)'
;MPTVGVKRDLLFNALGRTFTDEEFDELCFEFGLELDEITSEKDIISREQGDTKASGASDIILYKIDVPANRYDLLCLEGLVRGLQVFKNKLEAPRYTRVRPASGEPQKLIITKETAAVRPHAVAAVLRNITFTQERYDSFIELQEKLHQNICRKRSLVAIGTHDLDTISGPFTYTAKPPGDICFKPLNQTKEYTATQLMSLYKTDSHLRHYLHIIEDKPAYPVIYDSNGIVLSMPPIINGDHSKINLKTKNVFVECTATDVTKAKIVLDMMVTMFSEYCSQPFTVEEAEVVYPDGKACIYPELAYRKEKLSSKFINHKVGINESTEKIAQLLTRMCLRSEATGVGDEIEVEIPPTRSDVIHACDIMEDAAIAYGFNNITHTTPRTYTVANQFPLNKLTELLRQDLAAAGFTEALNFALCSQDDIADKLGRKISDTKAVHISNPKTAEFQVARTTLLPGLLKTIAANRKMPLPLRLFEISDVVLKDPTKDVGAKNSRRFCAVYYNKSPGFEVIHGLLDRTMQLLEVKPGRAEGYHIQAADDSTFFHGRCAEIFVRGQCVGRLGVLHPDVITRFELTLPCSALEMDIEPFLGDSAEILLTHDVPMQEVIAHNFPVQIAARPAPASCPASTKTVFGDVSTPAGLKALNDFLADKSYMEGFTASQADVSVFDAVPSVPSAPSGSLCHLVRWYKHIQSFQRERAHLPSATSQFVLPADLSTDASSDDDDIDLFGSDDEAESAEAAKLKEQRLAEYAAKKSKKPALVAKSSILLDVKPWDDETDMVKLEECVRSVRMDGLLWGQAKLVPVGYGIKKLQIGCVVEDDKVGTDLLEEAITGFEDWVQSVDVAAFNKI
;
A
#
# COMPACT_ATOMS: atom_id res chain seq x y z
N MET A 1 13.60 -7.96 -2.45
CA MET A 1 14.34 -8.86 -3.35
C MET A 1 15.82 -8.73 -2.97
N PRO A 2 16.69 -9.73 -3.19
CA PRO A 2 18.11 -9.55 -2.88
C PRO A 2 18.74 -8.54 -3.85
N THR A 3 19.19 -7.42 -3.30
CA THR A 3 19.89 -6.36 -4.03
C THR A 3 21.39 -6.54 -3.90
N VAL A 4 22.15 -6.40 -4.99
CA VAL A 4 23.62 -6.46 -5.01
C VAL A 4 24.17 -5.08 -5.36
N GLY A 5 25.02 -4.55 -4.48
CA GLY A 5 25.69 -3.26 -4.72
C GLY A 5 27.01 -3.50 -5.44
N VAL A 6 27.16 -2.97 -6.66
CA VAL A 6 28.39 -3.13 -7.44
C VAL A 6 28.95 -1.77 -7.85
N LYS A 7 30.28 -1.63 -7.79
CA LYS A 7 30.96 -0.44 -8.30
C LYS A 7 30.85 -0.42 -9.82
N ARG A 8 30.27 0.66 -10.38
CA ARG A 8 29.99 0.77 -11.82
C ARG A 8 31.24 0.58 -12.66
N ASP A 9 32.30 1.30 -12.34
CA ASP A 9 33.51 1.30 -13.17
C ASP A 9 34.19 -0.09 -13.14
N LEU A 10 34.14 -0.78 -12.00
CA LEU A 10 34.62 -2.16 -11.88
C LEU A 10 33.77 -3.11 -12.71
N LEU A 11 32.44 -3.00 -12.63
CA LEU A 11 31.50 -3.79 -13.42
C LEU A 11 31.75 -3.64 -14.92
N PHE A 12 31.93 -2.41 -15.41
CA PHE A 12 32.17 -2.13 -16.83
C PHE A 12 33.54 -2.64 -17.29
N ASN A 13 34.57 -2.48 -16.47
CA ASN A 13 35.88 -3.06 -16.72
C ASN A 13 35.81 -4.59 -16.81
N ALA A 14 35.05 -5.23 -15.91
CA ALA A 14 34.86 -6.67 -15.90
C ALA A 14 34.06 -7.16 -17.12
N LEU A 15 33.04 -6.40 -17.57
CA LEU A 15 32.28 -6.69 -18.79
C LEU A 15 33.05 -6.40 -20.10
N GLY A 16 34.17 -5.70 -20.01
CA GLY A 16 35.02 -5.32 -21.15
C GLY A 16 34.40 -4.27 -22.07
N ARG A 17 33.41 -3.51 -21.59
CA ARG A 17 32.73 -2.42 -22.32
C ARG A 17 32.14 -1.43 -21.31
N THR A 18 32.23 -0.14 -21.63
CA THR A 18 31.48 0.92 -20.96
C THR A 18 30.06 1.00 -21.52
N PHE A 19 29.06 1.01 -20.64
CA PHE A 19 27.65 1.15 -20.98
C PHE A 19 27.16 2.54 -20.54
N THR A 20 26.11 3.05 -21.20
CA THR A 20 25.29 4.11 -20.59
C THR A 20 24.36 3.52 -19.54
N ASP A 21 23.77 4.37 -18.71
CA ASP A 21 22.82 3.91 -17.67
C ASP A 21 21.61 3.22 -18.33
N GLU A 22 21.11 3.76 -19.45
CA GLU A 22 19.99 3.17 -20.21
C GLU A 22 20.38 1.86 -20.91
N GLU A 23 21.57 1.78 -21.52
CA GLU A 23 22.04 0.54 -22.16
C GLU A 23 22.20 -0.60 -21.13
N PHE A 24 22.61 -0.26 -19.91
CA PHE A 24 22.76 -1.25 -18.84
C PHE A 24 21.42 -1.64 -18.23
N ASP A 25 20.48 -0.70 -18.09
CA ASP A 25 19.12 -1.00 -17.65
C ASP A 25 18.38 -1.91 -18.64
N GLU A 26 18.49 -1.66 -19.95
CA GLU A 26 17.96 -2.54 -20.99
C GLU A 26 18.59 -3.94 -20.93
N LEU A 27 19.90 -4.03 -20.67
CA LEU A 27 20.59 -5.30 -20.45
C LEU A 27 20.05 -6.05 -19.23
N CYS A 28 19.79 -5.33 -18.14
CA CYS A 28 19.20 -5.90 -16.94
C CYS A 28 17.82 -6.46 -17.25
N PHE A 29 16.96 -5.65 -17.89
CA PHE A 29 15.61 -6.05 -18.27
C PHE A 29 15.58 -7.30 -19.18
N GLU A 30 16.44 -7.35 -20.20
CA GLU A 30 16.55 -8.52 -21.09
C GLU A 30 16.92 -9.82 -20.35
N PHE A 31 17.71 -9.72 -19.27
CA PHE A 31 18.17 -10.87 -18.49
C PHE A 31 17.27 -11.20 -17.28
N GLY A 32 16.27 -10.34 -16.99
CA GLY A 32 15.39 -10.48 -15.82
C GLY A 32 15.99 -9.94 -14.52
N LEU A 33 16.88 -8.95 -14.63
CA LEU A 33 17.38 -8.12 -13.52
C LEU A 33 16.73 -6.73 -13.58
N GLU A 34 16.82 -6.00 -12.47
CA GLU A 34 16.33 -4.62 -12.39
C GLU A 34 17.42 -3.72 -11.81
N LEU A 35 17.70 -2.59 -12.45
CA LEU A 35 18.58 -1.56 -11.90
C LEU A 35 17.76 -0.65 -10.97
N ASP A 36 17.75 -0.96 -9.68
CA ASP A 36 16.88 -0.31 -8.68
C ASP A 36 17.30 1.14 -8.40
N GLU A 37 18.56 1.37 -8.00
CA GLU A 37 19.08 2.72 -7.77
C GLU A 37 20.56 2.87 -8.15
N ILE A 38 20.89 4.05 -8.68
CA ILE A 38 22.26 4.51 -8.90
C ILE A 38 22.58 5.50 -7.79
N THR A 39 23.46 5.12 -6.86
CA THR A 39 23.79 5.92 -5.67
C THR A 39 25.30 5.92 -5.42
N SER A 40 25.79 6.77 -4.52
CA SER A 40 27.16 6.69 -4.01
C SER A 40 27.18 6.30 -2.52
N GLU A 41 28.31 5.80 -2.02
CA GLU A 41 28.47 5.54 -0.57
C GLU A 41 28.24 6.81 0.25
N LYS A 42 28.67 7.95 -0.29
CA LYS A 42 28.46 9.27 0.30
C LYS A 42 26.98 9.61 0.42
N ASP A 43 26.18 9.36 -0.62
CA ASP A 43 24.74 9.63 -0.61
C ASP A 43 24.00 8.73 0.38
N ILE A 44 24.40 7.45 0.46
CA ILE A 44 23.81 6.49 1.41
C ILE A 44 24.08 6.95 2.86
N ILE A 45 25.33 7.30 3.18
CA ILE A 45 25.71 7.75 4.52
C ILE A 45 25.08 9.10 4.86
N SER A 46 25.02 10.01 3.88
CA SER A 46 24.32 11.30 4.03
C SER A 46 22.85 11.09 4.38
N ARG A 47 22.14 10.22 3.63
CA ARG A 47 20.71 9.92 3.84
C ARG A 47 20.43 9.24 5.19
N GLU A 48 21.29 8.33 5.63
CA GLU A 48 21.04 7.51 6.83
C GLU A 48 21.62 8.11 8.12
N GLN A 49 22.78 8.75 8.04
CA GLN A 49 23.57 9.16 9.21
C GLN A 49 23.94 10.66 9.22
N GLY A 50 23.50 11.41 8.21
CA GLY A 50 23.73 12.85 8.06
C GLY A 50 25.07 13.22 7.41
N ASP A 51 25.12 14.44 6.86
CA ASP A 51 26.23 14.92 6.03
C ASP A 51 27.59 14.99 6.76
N THR A 52 27.58 15.17 8.08
CA THR A 52 28.81 15.26 8.88
C THR A 52 29.64 13.98 8.82
N LYS A 53 28.99 12.82 8.79
CA LYS A 53 29.66 11.51 8.64
C LYS A 53 29.95 11.15 7.18
N ALA A 54 29.27 11.77 6.23
CA ALA A 54 29.48 11.53 4.79
C ALA A 54 30.77 12.21 4.26
N SER A 55 31.34 13.17 4.99
CA SER A 55 32.52 13.94 4.57
C SER A 55 33.79 13.12 4.31
N GLY A 56 33.87 11.89 4.83
CA GLY A 56 34.98 10.95 4.59
C GLY A 56 34.62 9.73 3.72
N ALA A 57 33.41 9.66 3.19
CA ALA A 57 32.92 8.55 2.38
C ALA A 57 33.31 8.70 0.90
N SER A 58 33.43 7.58 0.18
CA SER A 58 33.79 7.62 -1.24
C SER A 58 32.62 8.08 -2.10
N ASP A 59 32.91 8.93 -3.09
CA ASP A 59 31.92 9.42 -4.08
C ASP A 59 31.83 8.48 -5.30
N ILE A 60 32.15 7.19 -5.09
CA ILE A 60 32.15 6.19 -6.15
C ILE A 60 30.71 5.82 -6.49
N ILE A 61 30.41 5.79 -7.78
CA ILE A 61 29.08 5.43 -8.29
C ILE A 61 28.88 3.91 -8.12
N LEU A 62 27.82 3.57 -7.39
CA LEU A 62 27.35 2.22 -7.11
C LEU A 62 26.04 1.97 -7.85
N TYR A 63 25.96 0.85 -8.55
CA TYR A 63 24.72 0.31 -9.06
C TYR A 63 24.15 -0.67 -8.05
N LYS A 64 22.89 -0.47 -7.67
CA LYS A 64 22.11 -1.45 -6.92
C LYS A 64 21.25 -2.23 -7.89
N ILE A 65 21.62 -3.49 -8.09
CA ILE A 65 20.96 -4.39 -9.02
C ILE A 65 20.12 -5.36 -8.21
N ASP A 66 18.82 -5.41 -8.50
CA ASP A 66 17.89 -6.36 -7.93
C ASP A 66 17.96 -7.69 -8.69
N VAL A 67 18.13 -8.75 -7.93
CA VAL A 67 18.38 -10.10 -8.43
C VAL A 67 17.25 -11.03 -8.02
N PRO A 68 16.81 -11.95 -8.89
CA PRO A 68 15.85 -12.99 -8.55
C PRO A 68 16.29 -13.84 -7.34
N ALA A 69 15.39 -14.05 -6.37
CA ALA A 69 15.72 -14.77 -5.14
C ALA A 69 16.04 -16.27 -5.32
N ASN A 70 15.75 -16.83 -6.50
CA ASN A 70 16.08 -18.20 -6.92
C ASN A 70 17.52 -18.33 -7.44
N ARG A 71 18.10 -17.26 -8.02
CA ARG A 71 19.42 -17.28 -8.68
C ARG A 71 20.53 -16.87 -7.73
N TYR A 72 21.00 -17.83 -6.93
CA TYR A 72 22.08 -17.61 -5.95
C TYR A 72 23.44 -17.31 -6.59
N ASP A 73 23.64 -17.73 -7.84
CA ASP A 73 24.84 -17.48 -8.63
C ASP A 73 25.02 -16.01 -9.00
N LEU A 74 23.99 -15.19 -8.87
CA LEU A 74 24.00 -13.76 -9.23
C LEU A 74 24.14 -12.84 -8.01
N LEU A 75 24.41 -13.37 -6.82
CA LEU A 75 24.51 -12.60 -5.57
C LEU A 75 25.85 -11.85 -5.37
N CYS A 76 26.74 -11.90 -6.37
CA CYS A 76 28.04 -11.23 -6.35
C CYS A 76 28.38 -10.67 -7.73
N LEU A 77 29.38 -9.78 -7.76
CA LEU A 77 29.84 -9.16 -9.00
C LEU A 77 30.35 -10.21 -10.00
N GLU A 78 31.14 -11.17 -9.53
CA GLU A 78 31.71 -12.24 -10.34
C GLU A 78 30.61 -13.08 -11.01
N GLY A 79 29.57 -13.37 -10.25
CA GLY A 79 28.37 -14.07 -10.70
C GLY A 79 27.60 -13.32 -11.78
N LEU A 80 27.28 -12.05 -11.51
CA LEU A 80 26.58 -11.16 -12.44
C LEU A 80 27.36 -10.98 -13.75
N VAL A 81 28.65 -10.65 -13.66
CA VAL A 81 29.50 -10.45 -14.85
C VAL A 81 29.53 -11.72 -15.69
N ARG A 82 29.75 -12.88 -15.06
CA ARG A 82 29.80 -14.16 -15.79
C ARG A 82 28.46 -14.49 -16.44
N GLY A 83 27.35 -14.34 -15.71
CA GLY A 83 26.00 -14.56 -16.25
C GLY A 83 25.73 -13.69 -17.47
N LEU A 84 25.98 -12.38 -17.37
CA LEU A 84 25.76 -11.42 -18.46
C LEU A 84 26.70 -11.64 -19.65
N GLN A 85 27.96 -12.01 -19.42
CA GLN A 85 28.91 -12.32 -20.49
C GLN A 85 28.54 -13.58 -21.28
N VAL A 86 28.10 -14.63 -20.59
CA VAL A 86 27.61 -15.86 -21.23
C VAL A 86 26.31 -15.56 -22.01
N PHE A 87 25.41 -14.76 -21.43
CA PHE A 87 24.17 -14.34 -22.07
C PHE A 87 24.38 -13.59 -23.40
N LYS A 88 25.42 -12.75 -23.47
CA LYS A 88 25.82 -12.02 -24.69
C LYS A 88 26.80 -12.80 -25.58
N ASN A 89 27.04 -14.09 -25.33
CA ASN A 89 27.98 -14.95 -26.08
C ASN A 89 29.42 -14.43 -26.13
N LYS A 90 29.86 -13.64 -25.14
CA LYS A 90 31.23 -13.12 -25.08
C LYS A 90 32.19 -14.08 -24.36
N LEU A 91 31.65 -14.92 -23.49
CA LEU A 91 32.39 -15.88 -22.68
C LEU A 91 31.70 -17.25 -22.76
N GLU A 92 32.49 -18.31 -22.86
CA GLU A 92 31.98 -19.67 -22.66
C GLU A 92 31.83 -19.96 -21.16
N ALA A 93 30.74 -20.64 -20.78
CA ALA A 93 30.51 -20.99 -19.39
C ALA A 93 31.66 -21.88 -18.85
N PRO A 94 32.31 -21.49 -17.73
CA PRO A 94 33.46 -22.22 -17.22
C PRO A 94 33.05 -23.57 -16.63
N ARG A 95 33.97 -24.53 -16.67
CA ARG A 95 33.79 -25.85 -16.07
C ARG A 95 34.47 -25.89 -14.70
N TYR A 96 33.68 -26.04 -13.66
CA TYR A 96 34.16 -26.18 -12.29
C TYR A 96 34.61 -27.62 -12.06
N THR A 97 35.85 -27.79 -11.60
CA THR A 97 36.42 -29.12 -11.37
C THR A 97 36.90 -29.26 -9.95
N ARG A 98 36.63 -30.42 -9.37
CA ARG A 98 37.18 -30.81 -8.09
C ARG A 98 38.52 -31.51 -8.31
N VAL A 99 39.54 -31.09 -7.58
CA VAL A 99 40.89 -31.65 -7.65
C VAL A 99 41.33 -32.24 -6.32
N ARG A 100 42.20 -33.25 -6.39
CA ARG A 100 42.89 -33.79 -5.21
C ARG A 100 44.07 -32.90 -4.83
N PRO A 101 44.39 -32.78 -3.53
CA PRO A 101 45.55 -32.03 -3.08
C PRO A 101 46.85 -32.65 -3.61
N ALA A 102 47.83 -31.79 -3.92
CA ALA A 102 49.15 -32.23 -4.40
C ALA A 102 49.93 -33.08 -3.37
N SER A 103 49.63 -32.93 -2.07
CA SER A 103 50.18 -33.72 -0.98
C SER A 103 49.59 -35.14 -0.87
N GLY A 104 48.52 -35.45 -1.59
CA GLY A 104 47.85 -36.75 -1.59
C GLY A 104 46.83 -36.97 -0.48
N GLU A 105 46.85 -36.18 0.59
CA GLU A 105 45.88 -36.29 1.71
C GLU A 105 44.96 -35.07 1.78
N PRO A 106 43.62 -35.24 1.64
CA PRO A 106 42.65 -34.15 1.76
C PRO A 106 42.51 -33.66 3.20
N GLN A 107 42.19 -32.38 3.35
CA GLN A 107 41.84 -31.81 4.66
C GLN A 107 40.59 -32.51 5.19
N LYS A 108 40.60 -32.88 6.48
CA LYS A 108 39.53 -33.65 7.11
C LYS A 108 38.74 -32.83 8.11
N LEU A 109 37.42 -32.91 8.07
CA LEU A 109 36.50 -32.37 9.08
C LEU A 109 35.70 -33.50 9.70
N ILE A 110 35.92 -33.77 10.99
CA ILE A 110 35.33 -34.89 11.72
C ILE A 110 34.13 -34.38 12.52
N ILE A 111 32.95 -34.90 12.26
CA ILE A 111 31.70 -34.58 12.96
C ILE A 111 31.48 -35.59 14.08
N THR A 112 31.24 -35.07 15.29
CA THR A 112 31.01 -35.89 16.49
C THR A 112 29.53 -36.02 16.82
N LYS A 113 29.14 -37.00 17.65
CA LYS A 113 27.73 -37.35 17.94
C LYS A 113 26.98 -36.22 18.67
N GLU A 114 27.70 -35.43 19.43
CA GLU A 114 27.18 -34.32 20.24
C GLU A 114 26.54 -33.23 19.36
N THR A 115 27.00 -33.09 18.12
CA THR A 115 26.48 -32.10 17.16
C THR A 115 25.02 -32.35 16.79
N ALA A 116 24.52 -33.59 16.87
CA ALA A 116 23.15 -33.95 16.53
C ALA A 116 22.10 -33.23 17.39
N ALA A 117 22.44 -32.87 18.63
CA ALA A 117 21.55 -32.13 19.54
C ALA A 117 21.34 -30.67 19.12
N VAL A 118 22.23 -30.11 18.30
CA VAL A 118 22.23 -28.69 17.95
C VAL A 118 22.12 -28.46 16.45
N ARG A 119 23.07 -28.99 15.70
CA ARG A 119 23.28 -28.84 14.26
C ARG A 119 23.99 -30.09 13.72
N PRO A 120 23.25 -31.05 13.15
CA PRO A 120 23.77 -32.39 12.86
C PRO A 120 24.78 -32.46 11.71
N HIS A 121 24.90 -31.42 10.89
CA HIS A 121 25.59 -31.52 9.61
C HIS A 121 26.61 -30.41 9.40
N ALA A 122 27.70 -30.76 8.72
CA ALA A 122 28.69 -29.82 8.21
C ALA A 122 29.24 -30.31 6.87
N VAL A 123 29.65 -29.38 6.02
CA VAL A 123 30.38 -29.63 4.77
C VAL A 123 31.55 -28.67 4.68
N ALA A 124 32.61 -29.04 3.96
CA ALA A 124 33.80 -28.20 3.84
C ALA A 124 34.47 -28.32 2.46
N ALA A 125 35.27 -27.33 2.10
CA ALA A 125 36.08 -27.29 0.88
C ALA A 125 37.31 -26.39 1.08
N VAL A 126 38.29 -26.50 0.18
CA VAL A 126 39.49 -25.66 0.19
C VAL A 126 39.66 -24.94 -1.16
N LEU A 127 39.93 -23.64 -1.10
CA LEU A 127 40.39 -22.85 -2.23
C LEU A 127 41.90 -22.59 -2.08
N ARG A 128 42.70 -23.09 -3.03
CA ARG A 128 44.17 -22.98 -3.00
C ARG A 128 44.66 -21.80 -3.83
N ASN A 129 45.66 -21.09 -3.29
CA ASN A 129 46.35 -19.99 -3.96
C ASN A 129 45.39 -18.94 -4.56
N ILE A 130 44.38 -18.53 -3.78
CA ILE A 130 43.49 -17.44 -4.17
C ILE A 130 44.23 -16.10 -4.13
N THR A 131 43.92 -15.23 -5.08
CA THR A 131 44.48 -13.87 -5.15
C THR A 131 43.45 -12.84 -4.72
N PHE A 132 43.57 -12.36 -3.48
CA PHE A 132 42.73 -11.28 -2.94
C PHE A 132 43.28 -9.90 -3.29
N THR A 133 42.45 -9.11 -3.99
CA THR A 133 42.53 -7.64 -3.99
C THR A 133 41.54 -7.10 -2.96
N GLN A 134 41.63 -5.81 -2.61
CA GLN A 134 40.67 -5.19 -1.70
C GLN A 134 39.23 -5.42 -2.17
N GLU A 135 38.97 -5.18 -3.45
CA GLU A 135 37.63 -5.32 -4.05
C GLU A 135 37.13 -6.77 -4.05
N ARG A 136 38.00 -7.74 -4.35
CA ARG A 136 37.64 -9.17 -4.34
C ARG A 136 37.40 -9.67 -2.93
N TYR A 137 38.18 -9.19 -1.96
CA TYR A 137 37.98 -9.53 -0.56
C TYR A 137 36.62 -8.99 -0.06
N ASP A 138 36.30 -7.74 -0.39
CA ASP A 138 35.01 -7.15 -0.03
C ASP A 138 33.85 -7.90 -0.70
N SER A 139 33.97 -8.24 -1.99
CA SER A 139 32.99 -9.08 -2.71
C SER A 139 32.82 -10.47 -2.06
N PHE A 140 33.91 -11.09 -1.61
CA PHE A 140 33.89 -12.40 -0.95
C PHE A 140 33.11 -12.39 0.36
N ILE A 141 33.35 -11.36 1.19
CA ILE A 141 32.62 -11.18 2.45
C ILE A 141 31.16 -10.79 2.17
N GLU A 142 30.91 -9.96 1.18
CA GLU A 142 29.55 -9.58 0.79
C GLU A 142 28.74 -10.79 0.32
N LEU A 143 29.29 -11.65 -0.55
CA LEU A 143 28.62 -12.88 -0.98
C LEU A 143 28.26 -13.76 0.23
N GLN A 144 29.19 -13.92 1.17
CA GLN A 144 28.95 -14.68 2.39
C GLN A 144 27.76 -14.14 3.19
N GLU A 145 27.69 -12.82 3.40
CA GLU A 145 26.61 -12.17 4.14
C GLU A 145 25.28 -12.22 3.36
N LYS A 146 25.28 -12.04 2.03
CA LYS A 146 24.08 -12.16 1.18
C LYS A 146 23.50 -13.58 1.23
N LEU A 147 24.34 -14.61 1.15
CA LEU A 147 23.92 -16.00 1.32
C LEU A 147 23.38 -16.24 2.74
N HIS A 148 24.01 -15.68 3.77
CA HIS A 148 23.54 -15.78 5.16
C HIS A 148 22.15 -15.17 5.36
N GLN A 149 21.88 -14.03 4.74
CA GLN A 149 20.60 -13.33 4.87
C GLN A 149 19.49 -14.02 4.08
N ASN A 150 19.78 -14.52 2.87
CA ASN A 150 18.80 -15.12 1.96
C ASN A 150 18.62 -16.64 2.17
N ILE A 151 19.39 -17.47 1.46
CA ILE A 151 19.22 -18.94 1.45
C ILE A 151 19.38 -19.57 2.84
N CYS A 152 20.24 -19.00 3.68
CA CYS A 152 20.50 -19.50 5.03
C CYS A 152 19.47 -19.04 6.08
N ARG A 153 18.53 -18.15 5.72
CA ARG A 153 17.54 -17.53 6.62
C ARG A 153 18.17 -16.94 7.88
N LYS A 154 18.99 -15.91 7.72
CA LYS A 154 19.76 -15.27 8.80
C LYS A 154 20.55 -16.30 9.61
N ARG A 155 21.34 -17.09 8.89
CA ARG A 155 22.18 -18.18 9.44
C ARG A 155 21.44 -19.31 10.16
N SER A 156 20.10 -19.31 10.24
CA SER A 156 19.33 -20.29 11.01
C SER A 156 19.50 -21.71 10.46
N LEU A 157 19.50 -21.87 9.14
CA LEU A 157 19.60 -23.17 8.46
C LEU A 157 21.05 -23.57 8.17
N VAL A 158 21.86 -22.63 7.70
CA VAL A 158 23.27 -22.84 7.33
C VAL A 158 24.09 -21.68 7.86
N ALA A 159 25.27 -21.92 8.41
CA ALA A 159 26.25 -20.90 8.74
C ALA A 159 27.56 -21.24 8.08
N ILE A 160 28.12 -20.26 7.39
CA ILE A 160 29.37 -20.35 6.65
C ILE A 160 30.45 -19.73 7.52
N GLY A 161 31.55 -20.45 7.70
CA GLY A 161 32.81 -19.89 8.16
C GLY A 161 33.85 -19.95 7.05
N THR A 162 34.76 -18.99 7.13
CA THR A 162 35.89 -18.85 6.23
C THR A 162 37.13 -18.66 7.08
N HIS A 163 38.14 -19.47 6.78
CA HIS A 163 39.34 -19.58 7.58
C HIS A 163 40.60 -19.51 6.73
N ASP A 164 41.61 -18.81 7.22
CA ASP A 164 42.94 -18.83 6.62
C ASP A 164 43.62 -20.19 6.94
N LEU A 165 43.73 -21.05 5.93
CA LEU A 165 44.26 -22.39 6.06
C LEU A 165 45.75 -22.38 6.45
N ASP A 166 46.50 -21.30 6.13
CA ASP A 166 47.93 -21.21 6.45
C ASP A 166 48.17 -20.97 7.96
N THR A 167 47.14 -20.55 8.70
CA THR A 167 47.20 -20.32 10.15
C THR A 167 46.78 -21.53 10.99
N ILE A 168 46.16 -22.55 10.38
CA ILE A 168 45.52 -23.69 11.06
C ILE A 168 46.09 -25.01 10.52
N SER A 169 45.85 -26.12 11.22
CA SER A 169 46.47 -27.41 10.89
C SER A 169 45.50 -28.58 11.12
N GLY A 170 44.95 -29.13 10.05
CA GLY A 170 44.04 -30.29 10.14
C GLY A 170 44.67 -31.53 10.79
N PRO A 171 43.85 -32.53 11.22
CA PRO A 171 42.41 -32.64 11.01
C PRO A 171 41.56 -31.75 11.93
N PHE A 172 40.44 -31.27 11.40
CA PHE A 172 39.48 -30.41 12.10
C PHE A 172 38.37 -31.25 12.76
N THR A 173 37.87 -30.82 13.92
CA THR A 173 36.82 -31.51 14.66
C THR A 173 35.63 -30.59 14.91
N TYR A 174 34.45 -30.96 14.37
CA TYR A 174 33.17 -30.34 14.66
C TYR A 174 32.45 -31.06 15.81
N THR A 175 32.28 -30.36 16.93
CA THR A 175 31.66 -30.91 18.14
C THR A 175 30.75 -29.92 18.84
N ALA A 176 30.02 -30.35 19.86
CA ALA A 176 29.22 -29.47 20.71
C ALA A 176 29.63 -29.66 22.18
N LYS A 177 29.94 -28.56 22.86
CA LYS A 177 30.36 -28.56 24.27
C LYS A 177 29.51 -27.62 25.12
N PRO A 178 29.43 -27.83 26.44
CA PRO A 178 28.83 -26.87 27.35
C PRO A 178 29.45 -25.47 27.18
N PRO A 179 28.66 -24.39 27.27
CA PRO A 179 29.14 -23.04 26.99
C PRO A 179 30.27 -22.57 27.94
N GLY A 180 30.36 -23.15 29.14
CA GLY A 180 31.44 -22.87 30.10
C GLY A 180 32.81 -23.41 29.68
N ASP A 181 32.86 -24.45 28.84
CA ASP A 181 34.09 -25.15 28.48
C ASP A 181 34.72 -24.63 27.17
N ILE A 182 34.07 -23.65 26.54
CA ILE A 182 34.50 -23.06 25.27
C ILE A 182 35.10 -21.69 25.57
N CYS A 183 36.42 -21.57 25.43
CA CYS A 183 37.16 -20.31 25.57
C CYS A 183 37.94 -20.04 24.29
N PHE A 184 37.73 -18.88 23.68
CA PHE A 184 38.49 -18.45 22.51
C PHE A 184 38.46 -16.93 22.34
N LYS A 185 39.35 -16.43 21.47
CA LYS A 185 39.41 -15.03 21.06
C LYS A 185 38.51 -14.83 19.83
N PRO A 186 37.33 -14.20 19.96
CA PRO A 186 36.42 -13.99 18.83
C PRO A 186 36.94 -12.88 17.92
N LEU A 187 36.42 -12.84 16.68
CA LEU A 187 36.78 -11.86 15.67
C LEU A 187 36.66 -10.42 16.20
N ASN A 188 37.67 -9.59 15.91
CA ASN A 188 37.73 -8.17 16.28
C ASN A 188 37.73 -7.89 17.80
N GLN A 189 38.03 -8.88 18.63
CA GLN A 189 38.26 -8.68 20.07
C GLN A 189 39.70 -8.99 20.43
N THR A 190 40.23 -8.34 21.48
CA THR A 190 41.61 -8.55 21.93
C THR A 190 41.74 -9.58 23.05
N LYS A 191 40.67 -9.76 23.85
CA LYS A 191 40.62 -10.69 24.98
C LYS A 191 39.98 -12.02 24.59
N GLU A 192 40.38 -13.08 25.29
CA GLU A 192 39.68 -14.36 25.25
C GLU A 192 38.43 -14.30 26.15
N TYR A 193 37.36 -14.92 25.68
CA TYR A 193 36.09 -14.99 26.40
C TYR A 193 35.56 -16.41 26.38
N THR A 194 34.85 -16.76 27.45
CA THR A 194 34.04 -17.99 27.49
C THR A 194 32.76 -17.79 26.68
N ALA A 195 32.19 -18.85 26.09
CA ALA A 195 30.96 -18.71 25.28
C ALA A 195 29.78 -18.12 26.06
N THR A 196 29.65 -18.40 27.36
CA THR A 196 28.65 -17.74 28.24
C THR A 196 28.85 -16.22 28.33
N GLN A 197 30.10 -15.77 28.41
CA GLN A 197 30.45 -14.35 28.44
C GLN A 197 30.20 -13.70 27.08
N LEU A 198 30.51 -14.39 25.98
CA LEU A 198 30.25 -13.91 24.61
C LEU A 198 28.76 -13.67 24.36
N MET A 199 27.89 -14.57 24.80
CA MET A 199 26.44 -14.40 24.67
C MET A 199 25.96 -13.12 25.36
N SER A 200 26.51 -12.83 26.55
CA SER A 200 26.17 -11.61 27.29
C SER A 200 26.73 -10.35 26.62
N LEU A 201 27.94 -10.42 26.08
CA LEU A 201 28.59 -9.31 25.36
C LEU A 201 27.84 -8.94 24.08
N TYR A 202 27.43 -9.93 23.28
CA TYR A 202 26.80 -9.69 21.99
C TYR A 202 25.31 -9.36 22.08
N LYS A 203 24.68 -9.44 23.25
CA LYS A 203 23.30 -8.92 23.45
C LYS A 203 23.20 -7.42 23.17
N THR A 204 24.28 -6.68 23.41
CA THR A 204 24.35 -5.24 23.13
C THR A 204 24.82 -4.92 21.70
N ASP A 205 25.31 -5.92 20.96
CA ASP A 205 25.82 -5.72 19.60
C ASP A 205 24.67 -5.55 18.60
N SER A 206 24.78 -4.60 17.68
CA SER A 206 23.70 -4.28 16.74
C SER A 206 23.49 -5.36 15.68
N HIS A 207 24.55 -6.07 15.26
CA HIS A 207 24.50 -7.07 14.20
C HIS A 207 24.28 -8.47 14.79
N LEU A 208 25.10 -8.85 15.78
CA LEU A 208 25.14 -10.21 16.29
C LEU A 208 23.97 -10.58 17.22
N ARG A 209 23.31 -9.60 17.86
CA ARG A 209 22.14 -9.85 18.73
C ARG A 209 21.04 -10.65 18.03
N HIS A 210 20.91 -10.48 16.72
CA HIS A 210 19.89 -11.12 15.92
C HIS A 210 20.12 -12.62 15.73
N TYR A 211 21.32 -13.14 16.00
CA TYR A 211 21.68 -14.55 15.80
C TYR A 211 21.78 -15.35 17.11
N LEU A 212 21.85 -14.69 18.27
CA LEU A 212 22.09 -15.37 19.57
C LEU A 212 21.00 -16.39 19.90
N HIS A 213 19.73 -16.02 19.67
CA HIS A 213 18.56 -16.87 19.93
C HIS A 213 18.59 -18.23 19.21
N ILE A 214 19.44 -18.42 18.20
CA ILE A 214 19.54 -19.69 17.47
C ILE A 214 20.12 -20.81 18.36
N ILE A 215 21.04 -20.47 19.27
CA ILE A 215 21.71 -21.44 20.13
C ILE A 215 21.62 -21.14 21.63
N GLU A 216 21.15 -19.95 22.03
CA GLU A 216 21.14 -19.50 23.44
C GLU A 216 20.44 -20.47 24.41
N ASP A 217 19.34 -21.10 23.99
CA ASP A 217 18.55 -22.00 24.85
C ASP A 217 19.04 -23.46 24.86
N LYS A 218 20.16 -23.76 24.18
CA LYS A 218 20.65 -25.14 24.01
C LYS A 218 21.67 -25.53 25.08
N PRO A 219 21.69 -26.81 25.51
CA PRO A 219 22.58 -27.28 26.57
C PRO A 219 24.07 -27.30 26.18
N ALA A 220 24.36 -27.37 24.88
CA ALA A 220 25.71 -27.37 24.33
C ALA A 220 25.75 -26.47 23.09
N TYR A 221 26.90 -25.81 22.87
CA TYR A 221 27.14 -24.94 21.72
C TYR A 221 28.08 -25.62 20.74
N PRO A 222 27.82 -25.49 19.43
CA PRO A 222 28.64 -26.14 18.42
C PRO A 222 29.92 -25.32 18.20
N VAL A 223 31.04 -26.02 18.05
CA VAL A 223 32.38 -25.46 17.93
C VAL A 223 33.22 -26.30 16.98
N ILE A 224 34.15 -25.64 16.29
CA ILE A 224 35.10 -26.31 15.41
C ILE A 224 36.51 -26.12 15.98
N TYR A 225 37.23 -27.22 16.15
CA TYR A 225 38.60 -27.25 16.63
C TYR A 225 39.58 -27.66 15.54
N ASP A 226 40.79 -27.14 15.67
CA ASP A 226 41.97 -27.57 14.93
C ASP A 226 42.70 -28.74 15.61
N SER A 227 43.69 -29.37 14.94
CA SER A 227 44.48 -30.46 15.56
C SER A 227 45.25 -29.99 16.81
N ASN A 228 45.62 -28.71 16.86
CA ASN A 228 46.27 -28.06 17.99
C ASN A 228 45.30 -27.73 19.15
N GLY A 229 44.01 -28.07 19.03
CA GLY A 229 42.98 -27.74 20.01
C GLY A 229 42.53 -26.28 20.00
N ILE A 230 42.90 -25.51 18.97
CA ILE A 230 42.51 -24.11 18.79
C ILE A 230 41.09 -24.04 18.24
N VAL A 231 40.25 -23.15 18.77
CA VAL A 231 38.88 -22.93 18.28
C VAL A 231 38.93 -22.09 17.00
N LEU A 232 38.38 -22.64 15.91
CA LEU A 232 38.23 -21.96 14.62
C LEU A 232 37.00 -21.07 14.60
N SER A 233 35.85 -21.60 15.00
CA SER A 233 34.58 -20.89 15.00
C SER A 233 33.63 -21.47 16.04
N MET A 234 32.68 -20.63 16.45
CA MET A 234 31.49 -21.04 17.20
C MET A 234 30.25 -20.75 16.33
N PRO A 235 29.89 -21.68 15.42
CA PRO A 235 28.72 -21.50 14.59
C PRO A 235 27.43 -21.38 15.42
N PRO A 236 26.39 -20.64 14.99
CA PRO A 236 26.34 -19.71 13.85
C PRO A 236 26.76 -18.27 14.18
N ILE A 237 27.42 -18.04 15.33
CA ILE A 237 27.57 -16.70 15.88
C ILE A 237 28.79 -15.98 15.34
N ILE A 238 30.00 -16.50 15.62
CA ILE A 238 31.23 -15.78 15.34
C ILE A 238 32.40 -16.73 15.09
N ASN A 239 33.34 -16.28 14.26
CA ASN A 239 34.61 -16.97 13.99
C ASN A 239 35.70 -16.51 14.97
N GLY A 240 36.74 -17.32 15.12
CA GLY A 240 37.93 -16.99 15.89
C GLY A 240 38.85 -16.01 15.15
N ASP A 241 39.48 -15.12 15.90
CA ASP A 241 40.45 -14.14 15.37
C ASP A 241 41.71 -14.79 14.80
N HIS A 242 42.09 -15.97 15.33
CA HIS A 242 43.27 -16.72 14.90
C HIS A 242 43.22 -17.13 13.43
N SER A 243 42.06 -17.59 12.96
CA SER A 243 41.83 -18.07 11.59
C SER A 243 41.32 -16.98 10.64
N LYS A 244 41.46 -15.70 11.01
CA LYS A 244 40.90 -14.58 10.27
C LYS A 244 41.53 -14.44 8.88
N ILE A 245 40.68 -14.48 7.84
CA ILE A 245 41.09 -14.17 6.48
C ILE A 245 41.50 -12.71 6.33
N ASN A 246 42.53 -12.47 5.54
CA ASN A 246 43.09 -11.16 5.26
C ASN A 246 43.57 -11.07 3.80
N LEU A 247 44.00 -9.90 3.35
CA LEU A 247 44.44 -9.70 1.96
C LEU A 247 45.66 -10.54 1.56
N LYS A 248 46.44 -11.05 2.52
CA LYS A 248 47.62 -11.89 2.28
C LYS A 248 47.28 -13.39 2.28
N THR A 249 46.10 -13.77 2.74
CA THR A 249 45.64 -15.16 2.78
C THR A 249 45.67 -15.74 1.37
N LYS A 250 46.33 -16.89 1.22
CA LYS A 250 46.42 -17.61 -0.06
C LYS A 250 45.57 -18.85 -0.10
N ASN A 251 45.38 -19.51 1.04
CA ASN A 251 44.62 -20.74 1.11
C ASN A 251 43.43 -20.53 2.05
N VAL A 252 42.22 -20.76 1.54
CA VAL A 252 41.00 -20.55 2.32
C VAL A 252 40.33 -21.90 2.55
N PHE A 253 40.13 -22.25 3.81
CA PHE A 253 39.27 -23.33 4.22
C PHE A 253 37.86 -22.77 4.47
N VAL A 254 36.88 -23.32 3.76
CA VAL A 254 35.47 -22.91 3.86
C VAL A 254 34.69 -24.05 4.49
N GLU A 255 33.99 -23.77 5.58
CA GLU A 255 33.11 -24.74 6.21
C GLU A 255 31.68 -24.20 6.37
N CYS A 256 30.70 -25.06 6.08
CA CYS A 256 29.29 -24.73 6.21
C CYS A 256 28.66 -25.70 7.20
N THR A 257 28.25 -25.20 8.37
CA THR A 257 27.48 -25.98 9.37
C THR A 257 25.99 -25.76 9.19
N ALA A 258 25.17 -26.79 9.34
CA ALA A 258 23.77 -26.69 8.98
C ALA A 258 22.84 -27.66 9.74
N THR A 259 21.55 -27.30 9.71
CA THR A 259 20.44 -28.22 10.01
C THR A 259 19.96 -28.95 8.76
N ASP A 260 20.19 -28.38 7.58
CA ASP A 260 19.81 -28.93 6.27
C ASP A 260 21.06 -29.16 5.41
N VAL A 261 21.39 -30.43 5.14
CA VAL A 261 22.55 -30.84 4.32
C VAL A 261 22.48 -30.30 2.91
N THR A 262 21.32 -30.39 2.26
CA THR A 262 21.15 -30.00 0.86
C THR A 262 21.44 -28.51 0.67
N LYS A 263 20.95 -27.66 1.58
CA LYS A 263 21.27 -26.23 1.55
C LYS A 263 22.73 -25.96 1.88
N ALA A 264 23.32 -26.70 2.81
CA ALA A 264 24.75 -26.56 3.13
C ALA A 264 25.63 -26.86 1.91
N LYS A 265 25.30 -27.92 1.16
CA LYS A 265 25.97 -28.28 -0.10
C LYS A 265 25.85 -27.16 -1.13
N ILE A 266 24.63 -26.66 -1.38
CA ILE A 266 24.40 -25.57 -2.35
C ILE A 266 25.19 -24.32 -1.96
N VAL A 267 25.17 -23.94 -0.68
CA VAL A 267 25.90 -22.76 -0.18
C VAL A 267 27.40 -22.93 -0.33
N LEU A 268 27.94 -24.11 0.00
CA LEU A 268 29.35 -24.42 -0.18
C LEU A 268 29.73 -24.35 -1.67
N ASP A 269 28.98 -25.06 -2.52
CA ASP A 269 29.19 -25.12 -3.96
C ASP A 269 29.12 -23.70 -4.56
N MET A 270 28.16 -22.87 -4.16
CA MET A 270 28.04 -21.48 -4.62
C MET A 270 29.28 -20.66 -4.26
N MET A 271 29.70 -20.71 -3.00
CA MET A 271 30.84 -19.93 -2.54
C MET A 271 32.15 -20.32 -3.23
N VAL A 272 32.40 -21.63 -3.39
CA VAL A 272 33.63 -22.10 -4.05
C VAL A 272 33.58 -21.89 -5.56
N THR A 273 32.43 -22.09 -6.21
CA THR A 273 32.31 -21.91 -7.68
C THR A 273 32.52 -20.45 -8.06
N MET A 274 31.94 -19.48 -7.33
CA MET A 274 32.09 -18.05 -7.63
C MET A 274 33.56 -17.59 -7.55
N PHE A 275 34.29 -18.00 -6.50
CA PHE A 275 35.64 -17.49 -6.22
C PHE A 275 36.79 -18.37 -6.72
N SER A 276 36.50 -19.59 -7.20
CA SER A 276 37.50 -20.46 -7.84
C SER A 276 38.15 -19.83 -9.08
N GLU A 277 37.53 -18.81 -9.68
CA GLU A 277 38.11 -18.03 -10.78
C GLU A 277 39.44 -17.34 -10.40
N TYR A 278 39.60 -16.97 -9.12
CA TYR A 278 40.78 -16.26 -8.62
C TYR A 278 41.87 -17.18 -8.04
N CYS A 279 41.71 -18.48 -8.18
CA CYS A 279 42.73 -19.46 -7.81
C CYS A 279 43.83 -19.53 -8.88
N SER A 280 45.05 -19.95 -8.49
CA SER A 280 46.17 -20.08 -9.43
C SER A 280 45.87 -21.01 -10.61
N GLN A 281 45.05 -22.05 -10.37
CA GLN A 281 44.39 -22.85 -11.39
C GLN A 281 42.91 -22.43 -11.40
N PRO A 282 42.47 -21.62 -12.39
CA PRO A 282 41.11 -21.11 -12.42
C PRO A 282 40.07 -22.23 -12.45
N PHE A 283 38.96 -22.02 -11.75
CA PHE A 283 37.81 -22.94 -11.69
C PHE A 283 38.12 -24.34 -11.12
N THR A 284 39.15 -24.42 -10.27
CA THR A 284 39.50 -25.64 -9.52
C THR A 284 39.22 -25.45 -8.04
N VAL A 285 38.71 -26.50 -7.39
CA VAL A 285 38.45 -26.54 -5.94
C VAL A 285 39.07 -27.79 -5.35
N GLU A 286 39.83 -27.65 -4.27
CA GLU A 286 40.44 -28.78 -3.57
C GLU A 286 39.39 -29.49 -2.71
N GLU A 287 39.37 -30.82 -2.81
CA GLU A 287 38.43 -31.66 -2.06
C GLU A 287 38.78 -31.77 -0.57
N ALA A 288 37.76 -31.71 0.28
CA ALA A 288 37.84 -31.98 1.71
C ALA A 288 37.01 -33.21 2.08
N GLU A 289 37.54 -34.01 3.00
CA GLU A 289 36.90 -35.22 3.51
C GLU A 289 36.12 -34.89 4.79
N VAL A 290 34.81 -35.10 4.78
CA VAL A 290 33.96 -34.93 5.95
C VAL A 290 33.56 -36.28 6.50
N VAL A 291 33.94 -36.56 7.74
CA VAL A 291 33.66 -37.83 8.42
C VAL A 291 32.47 -37.64 9.35
N TYR A 292 31.39 -38.36 9.10
CA TYR A 292 30.16 -38.30 9.88
C TYR A 292 30.25 -39.19 11.14
N PRO A 293 29.36 -38.99 12.14
CA PRO A 293 29.40 -39.75 13.40
C PRO A 293 29.14 -41.26 13.25
N ASP A 294 28.62 -41.69 12.10
CA ASP A 294 28.42 -43.09 11.70
C ASP A 294 29.69 -43.74 11.11
N GLY A 295 30.78 -42.97 10.98
CA GLY A 295 32.03 -43.40 10.37
C GLY A 295 32.04 -43.27 8.84
N LYS A 296 30.97 -42.74 8.22
CA LYS A 296 30.91 -42.52 6.78
C LYS A 296 31.73 -41.29 6.41
N ALA A 297 32.71 -41.47 5.53
CA ALA A 297 33.45 -40.37 4.92
C ALA A 297 32.79 -39.95 3.60
N CYS A 298 32.49 -38.66 3.47
CA CYS A 298 31.96 -38.04 2.26
C CYS A 298 32.93 -36.98 1.77
N ILE A 299 33.08 -36.86 0.46
CA ILE A 299 33.99 -35.89 -0.17
C ILE A 299 33.19 -34.68 -0.64
N TYR A 300 33.66 -33.48 -0.30
CA TYR A 300 33.07 -32.19 -0.67
C TYR A 300 34.12 -31.26 -1.30
N PRO A 301 33.73 -30.31 -2.16
CA PRO A 301 32.38 -30.08 -2.68
C PRO A 301 31.95 -31.22 -3.63
N GLU A 302 30.65 -31.36 -3.87
CA GLU A 302 30.14 -32.39 -4.78
C GLU A 302 30.25 -31.94 -6.24
N LEU A 303 29.98 -30.65 -6.52
CA LEU A 303 29.99 -30.04 -7.85
C LEU A 303 29.23 -30.90 -8.87
N ALA A 304 28.01 -31.30 -8.52
CA ALA A 304 27.20 -32.20 -9.33
C ALA A 304 26.75 -31.52 -10.63
N TYR A 305 27.21 -32.03 -11.77
CA TYR A 305 26.68 -31.71 -13.10
C TYR A 305 25.57 -32.69 -13.43
N ARG A 306 24.32 -32.22 -13.43
CA ARG A 306 23.17 -33.06 -13.75
C ARG A 306 22.90 -33.01 -15.25
N LYS A 307 22.41 -34.10 -15.82
CA LYS A 307 22.01 -34.15 -17.22
C LYS A 307 20.53 -34.48 -17.31
N GLU A 308 19.79 -33.64 -18.00
CA GLU A 308 18.37 -33.84 -18.28
C GLU A 308 18.12 -33.83 -19.78
N LYS A 309 17.10 -34.57 -20.21
CA LYS A 309 16.70 -34.65 -21.63
C LYS A 309 15.31 -34.07 -21.78
N LEU A 310 15.15 -33.20 -22.77
CA LEU A 310 13.90 -32.50 -23.02
C LEU A 310 13.63 -32.41 -24.52
N SER A 311 12.35 -32.40 -24.90
CA SER A 311 11.95 -32.20 -26.30
C SER A 311 11.85 -30.72 -26.65
N SER A 312 12.40 -30.31 -27.79
CA SER A 312 12.24 -28.95 -28.34
C SER A 312 10.76 -28.60 -28.60
N LYS A 313 9.92 -29.59 -28.95
CA LYS A 313 8.47 -29.41 -29.08
C LYS A 313 7.80 -28.95 -27.80
N PHE A 314 8.27 -29.45 -26.64
CA PHE A 314 7.73 -29.03 -25.35
C PHE A 314 8.02 -27.55 -25.11
N ILE A 315 9.25 -27.09 -25.35
CA ILE A 315 9.63 -25.67 -25.21
C ILE A 315 8.82 -24.80 -26.16
N ASN A 316 8.79 -25.14 -27.45
CA ASN A 316 8.03 -24.40 -28.45
C ASN A 316 6.55 -24.28 -28.07
N HIS A 317 5.91 -25.39 -27.67
CA HIS A 317 4.50 -25.40 -27.29
C HIS A 317 4.20 -24.59 -26.03
N LYS A 318 5.09 -24.65 -25.02
CA LYS A 318 4.87 -23.97 -23.74
C LYS A 318 5.18 -22.49 -23.79
N VAL A 319 6.27 -22.10 -24.46
CA VAL A 319 6.68 -20.70 -24.62
C VAL A 319 5.82 -20.00 -25.69
N GLY A 320 5.31 -20.75 -26.67
CA GLY A 320 4.55 -20.19 -27.79
C GLY A 320 5.44 -19.69 -28.95
N ILE A 321 6.60 -20.31 -29.14
CA ILE A 321 7.55 -20.02 -30.22
C ILE A 321 7.68 -21.22 -31.17
N ASN A 322 8.34 -21.02 -32.31
CA ASN A 322 8.54 -22.07 -33.31
C ASN A 322 9.99 -22.04 -33.82
N GLU A 323 10.93 -22.37 -32.95
CA GLU A 323 12.36 -22.35 -33.22
C GLU A 323 12.93 -23.76 -33.45
N SER A 324 14.07 -23.86 -34.14
CA SER A 324 14.76 -25.13 -34.36
C SER A 324 15.41 -25.67 -33.08
N THR A 325 15.62 -26.98 -33.03
CA THR A 325 16.27 -27.67 -31.89
C THR A 325 17.67 -27.10 -31.61
N GLU A 326 18.44 -26.79 -32.65
CA GLU A 326 19.78 -26.19 -32.53
C GLU A 326 19.71 -24.78 -31.98
N LYS A 327 18.71 -23.99 -32.42
CA LYS A 327 18.54 -22.62 -31.94
C LYS A 327 18.17 -22.62 -30.45
N ILE A 328 17.28 -23.51 -30.03
CA ILE A 328 16.90 -23.66 -28.62
C ILE A 328 18.10 -24.09 -27.77
N ALA A 329 18.93 -25.03 -28.25
CA ALA A 329 20.15 -25.42 -27.56
C ALA A 329 21.13 -24.23 -27.40
N GLN A 330 21.26 -23.37 -28.40
CA GLN A 330 22.03 -22.12 -28.29
C GLN A 330 21.44 -21.15 -27.25
N LEU A 331 20.12 -21.01 -27.21
CA LEU A 331 19.43 -20.16 -26.22
C LEU A 331 19.68 -20.64 -24.80
N LEU A 332 19.54 -21.94 -24.55
CA LEU A 332 19.84 -22.53 -23.24
C LEU A 332 21.31 -22.36 -22.84
N THR A 333 22.22 -22.51 -23.81
CA THR A 333 23.66 -22.32 -23.57
C THR A 333 23.97 -20.88 -23.14
N ARG A 334 23.25 -19.88 -23.67
CA ARG A 334 23.34 -18.47 -23.21
C ARG A 334 22.90 -18.27 -21.76
N MET A 335 22.10 -19.17 -21.20
CA MET A 335 21.69 -19.15 -19.79
C MET A 335 22.58 -20.02 -18.88
N CYS A 336 23.81 -20.29 -19.34
CA CYS A 336 24.77 -21.19 -18.68
C CYS A 336 24.32 -22.66 -18.61
N LEU A 337 23.27 -23.06 -19.33
CA LEU A 337 22.83 -24.45 -19.45
C LEU A 337 23.40 -25.04 -20.75
N ARG A 338 24.60 -25.61 -20.68
CA ARG A 338 25.25 -26.18 -21.87
C ARG A 338 24.35 -27.25 -22.46
N SER A 339 23.89 -27.00 -23.68
CA SER A 339 22.87 -27.82 -24.33
C SER A 339 23.33 -28.27 -25.71
N GLU A 340 23.10 -29.53 -26.03
CA GLU A 340 23.47 -30.12 -27.32
C GLU A 340 22.28 -30.90 -27.89
N ALA A 341 22.04 -30.75 -29.19
CA ALA A 341 21.04 -31.55 -29.90
C ALA A 341 21.57 -32.98 -30.05
N THR A 342 20.78 -33.98 -29.68
CA THR A 342 21.24 -35.39 -29.69
C THR A 342 21.34 -35.98 -31.10
N GLY A 343 20.85 -35.28 -32.12
CA GLY A 343 20.80 -35.74 -33.51
C GLY A 343 19.72 -36.79 -33.79
N VAL A 344 18.97 -37.20 -32.76
CA VAL A 344 17.87 -38.18 -32.87
C VAL A 344 16.56 -37.48 -32.54
N GLY A 345 15.79 -37.12 -33.58
CA GLY A 345 14.49 -36.47 -33.43
C GLY A 345 14.58 -35.04 -32.86
N ASP A 346 13.67 -34.72 -31.94
CA ASP A 346 13.48 -33.38 -31.38
C ASP A 346 14.04 -33.26 -29.94
N GLU A 347 15.06 -34.03 -29.59
CA GLU A 347 15.61 -34.09 -28.22
C GLU A 347 16.85 -33.20 -28.03
N ILE A 348 16.91 -32.53 -26.87
CA ILE A 348 18.02 -31.72 -26.40
C ILE A 348 18.53 -32.34 -25.09
N GLU A 349 19.83 -32.62 -25.02
CA GLU A 349 20.50 -32.94 -23.76
C GLU A 349 20.99 -31.64 -23.13
N VAL A 350 20.57 -31.38 -21.90
CA VAL A 350 20.89 -30.17 -21.13
C VAL A 350 21.77 -30.57 -19.95
N GLU A 351 22.98 -30.02 -19.89
CA GLU A 351 23.90 -30.15 -18.76
C GLU A 351 23.67 -28.98 -17.80
N ILE A 352 23.17 -29.30 -16.60
CA ILE A 352 22.84 -28.34 -15.54
C ILE A 352 24.07 -28.19 -14.64
N PRO A 353 24.69 -27.00 -14.58
CA PRO A 353 25.88 -26.77 -13.78
C PRO A 353 25.54 -26.70 -12.28
N PRO A 354 26.50 -26.94 -11.38
CA PRO A 354 26.30 -26.85 -9.94
C PRO A 354 25.92 -25.43 -9.45
N THR A 355 26.18 -24.40 -10.25
CA THR A 355 25.75 -23.02 -9.98
C THR A 355 24.24 -22.82 -10.13
N ARG A 356 23.56 -23.65 -10.93
CA ARG A 356 22.12 -23.56 -11.20
C ARG A 356 21.34 -24.56 -10.36
N SER A 357 21.27 -24.29 -9.06
CA SER A 357 20.51 -25.11 -8.11
C SER A 357 18.99 -24.90 -8.19
N ASP A 358 18.56 -23.84 -8.87
CA ASP A 358 17.16 -23.47 -9.12
C ASP A 358 16.47 -24.40 -10.13
N VAL A 359 17.22 -24.97 -11.07
CA VAL A 359 16.65 -25.92 -12.04
C VAL A 359 16.33 -27.22 -11.31
N ILE A 360 15.04 -27.53 -11.18
CA ILE A 360 14.52 -28.74 -10.52
C ILE A 360 13.50 -29.48 -11.40
N HIS A 361 12.99 -28.84 -12.44
CA HIS A 361 12.01 -29.36 -13.36
C HIS A 361 12.26 -28.89 -14.79
N ALA A 362 11.70 -29.62 -15.75
CA ALA A 362 11.65 -29.26 -17.16
C ALA A 362 11.10 -27.84 -17.45
N CYS A 363 10.28 -27.29 -16.55
CA CYS A 363 9.73 -25.95 -16.68
C CYS A 363 10.78 -24.86 -16.46
N ASP A 364 11.79 -25.09 -15.63
CA ASP A 364 12.84 -24.10 -15.35
C ASP A 364 13.77 -23.96 -16.57
N ILE A 365 14.02 -25.07 -17.26
CA ILE A 365 14.74 -25.07 -18.56
C ILE A 365 13.93 -24.31 -19.61
N MET A 366 12.61 -24.49 -19.63
CA MET A 366 11.71 -23.75 -20.53
C MET A 366 11.68 -22.24 -20.22
N GLU A 367 11.70 -21.87 -18.94
CA GLU A 367 11.79 -20.47 -18.49
C GLU A 367 13.08 -19.83 -19.01
N ASP A 368 14.24 -20.46 -18.79
CA ASP A 368 15.52 -19.99 -19.30
C ASP A 368 15.54 -19.85 -20.82
N ALA A 369 14.95 -20.81 -21.54
CA ALA A 369 14.83 -20.71 -22.99
C ALA A 369 14.02 -19.47 -23.42
N ALA A 370 12.96 -19.15 -22.69
CA ALA A 370 12.14 -17.98 -22.96
C ALA A 370 12.84 -16.66 -22.59
N ILE A 371 13.60 -16.61 -21.48
CA ILE A 371 14.42 -15.45 -21.11
C ILE A 371 15.49 -15.20 -22.19
N ALA A 372 16.20 -16.25 -22.61
CA ALA A 372 17.19 -16.15 -23.67
C ALA A 372 16.62 -15.72 -25.03
N TYR A 373 15.39 -16.13 -25.33
CA TYR A 373 14.66 -15.68 -26.51
C TYR A 373 14.26 -14.20 -26.42
N GLY A 374 14.00 -13.72 -25.20
CA GLY A 374 13.47 -12.39 -24.91
C GLY A 374 11.94 -12.39 -24.96
N PHE A 375 11.29 -12.09 -23.83
CA PHE A 375 9.82 -12.14 -23.73
C PHE A 375 9.12 -11.22 -24.74
N ASN A 376 9.71 -10.05 -25.02
CA ASN A 376 9.17 -9.10 -26.00
C ASN A 376 9.17 -9.62 -27.45
N ASN A 377 9.96 -10.65 -27.74
CA ASN A 377 10.00 -11.27 -29.07
C ASN A 377 8.90 -12.32 -29.26
N ILE A 378 8.23 -12.75 -28.17
CA ILE A 378 7.17 -13.75 -28.23
C ILE A 378 5.92 -13.10 -28.84
N THR A 379 5.36 -13.71 -29.88
CA THR A 379 4.17 -13.17 -30.53
C THR A 379 2.96 -13.33 -29.62
N HIS A 380 2.28 -12.22 -29.30
CA HIS A 380 1.08 -12.25 -28.48
C HIS A 380 -0.03 -13.03 -29.19
N THR A 381 -0.62 -14.00 -28.50
CA THR A 381 -1.74 -14.78 -29.01
C THR A 381 -2.91 -14.72 -28.03
N THR A 382 -4.14 -14.80 -28.56
CA THR A 382 -5.35 -14.87 -27.75
C THR A 382 -5.80 -16.33 -27.61
N PRO A 383 -6.12 -16.81 -26.38
CA PRO A 383 -6.61 -18.16 -26.20
C PRO A 383 -7.97 -18.32 -26.89
N ARG A 384 -8.11 -19.35 -27.73
CA ARG A 384 -9.32 -19.62 -28.54
C ARG A 384 -10.38 -20.38 -27.74
N THR A 385 -10.73 -19.87 -26.57
CA THR A 385 -11.72 -20.48 -25.67
C THR A 385 -12.85 -19.49 -25.40
N TYR A 386 -14.06 -19.83 -25.85
CA TYR A 386 -15.26 -19.05 -25.51
C TYR A 386 -15.71 -19.39 -24.09
N THR A 387 -15.92 -18.36 -23.27
CA THR A 387 -16.41 -18.51 -21.90
C THR A 387 -17.57 -17.53 -21.68
N VAL A 388 -18.62 -17.99 -21.01
CA VAL A 388 -19.74 -17.15 -20.57
C VAL A 388 -19.44 -16.69 -19.15
N ALA A 389 -19.27 -15.38 -18.95
CA ALA A 389 -19.02 -14.81 -17.63
C ALA A 389 -20.33 -14.75 -16.82
N ASN A 390 -20.26 -15.12 -15.54
CA ASN A 390 -21.36 -14.99 -14.60
C ASN A 390 -20.91 -14.12 -13.42
N GLN A 391 -21.77 -13.20 -12.99
CA GLN A 391 -21.52 -12.41 -11.79
C GLN A 391 -21.85 -13.24 -10.55
N PHE A 392 -21.10 -13.07 -9.47
CA PHE A 392 -21.47 -13.65 -8.18
C PHE A 392 -22.73 -12.94 -7.65
N PRO A 393 -23.84 -13.66 -7.37
CA PRO A 393 -25.13 -13.05 -7.00
C PRO A 393 -25.04 -12.00 -5.89
N LEU A 394 -24.25 -12.26 -4.85
CA LEU A 394 -24.04 -11.33 -3.73
C LEU A 394 -23.40 -10.02 -4.18
N ASN A 395 -22.39 -10.10 -5.07
CA ASN A 395 -21.71 -8.90 -5.57
C ASN A 395 -22.62 -8.11 -6.51
N LYS A 396 -23.41 -8.77 -7.35
CA LYS A 396 -24.41 -8.10 -8.20
C LYS A 396 -25.43 -7.35 -7.35
N LEU A 397 -25.97 -8.00 -6.31
CA LEU A 397 -26.91 -7.34 -5.38
C LEU A 397 -26.26 -6.16 -4.67
N THR A 398 -25.04 -6.33 -4.17
CA THR A 398 -24.26 -5.27 -3.50
C THR A 398 -24.11 -4.05 -4.41
N GLU A 399 -23.79 -4.27 -5.70
CA GLU A 399 -23.57 -3.20 -6.65
C GLU A 399 -24.85 -2.42 -6.98
N LEU A 400 -25.98 -3.12 -7.13
CA LEU A 400 -27.28 -2.47 -7.31
C LEU A 400 -27.63 -1.60 -6.10
N LEU A 401 -27.45 -2.13 -4.88
CA LEU A 401 -27.70 -1.37 -3.66
C LEU A 401 -26.78 -0.14 -3.53
N ARG A 402 -25.51 -0.23 -3.92
CA ARG A 402 -24.61 0.94 -3.91
C ARG A 402 -25.12 2.08 -4.77
N GLN A 403 -25.55 1.77 -5.99
CA GLN A 403 -26.05 2.78 -6.94
C GLN A 403 -27.32 3.46 -6.40
N ASP A 404 -28.23 2.69 -5.81
CA ASP A 404 -29.46 3.23 -5.24
C ASP A 404 -29.23 4.06 -3.97
N LEU A 405 -28.28 3.66 -3.11
CA LEU A 405 -27.93 4.42 -1.90
C LEU A 405 -27.22 5.73 -2.24
N ALA A 406 -26.38 5.71 -3.28
CA ALA A 406 -25.81 6.92 -3.86
C ALA A 406 -26.92 7.84 -4.41
N ALA A 407 -27.92 7.28 -5.11
CA ALA A 407 -29.09 8.02 -5.59
C ALA A 407 -29.96 8.58 -4.44
N ALA A 408 -29.97 7.93 -3.27
CA ALA A 408 -30.60 8.42 -2.05
C ALA A 408 -29.81 9.56 -1.35
N GLY A 409 -28.67 9.97 -1.92
CA GLY A 409 -27.83 11.05 -1.43
C GLY A 409 -26.92 10.66 -0.26
N PHE A 410 -26.60 9.38 -0.10
CA PHE A 410 -25.56 8.89 0.80
C PHE A 410 -24.24 8.73 0.04
N THR A 411 -23.12 8.99 0.71
CA THR A 411 -21.78 8.83 0.14
C THR A 411 -21.14 7.53 0.64
N GLU A 412 -20.61 6.73 -0.27
CA GLU A 412 -19.94 5.49 0.10
C GLU A 412 -18.59 5.78 0.77
N ALA A 413 -18.28 5.08 1.85
CA ALA A 413 -16.99 5.09 2.53
C ALA A 413 -16.30 3.74 2.38
N LEU A 414 -14.97 3.75 2.36
CA LEU A 414 -14.13 2.55 2.32
C LEU A 414 -13.27 2.50 3.57
N ASN A 415 -13.66 1.66 4.53
CA ASN A 415 -12.99 1.56 5.82
C ASN A 415 -12.08 0.32 5.89
N PHE A 416 -11.09 0.37 6.77
CA PHE A 416 -10.21 -0.79 7.00
C PHE A 416 -10.99 -1.99 7.57
N ALA A 417 -10.61 -3.19 7.13
CA ALA A 417 -11.16 -4.43 7.66
C ALA A 417 -10.62 -4.77 9.06
N LEU A 418 -9.50 -4.16 9.47
CA LEU A 418 -8.85 -4.37 10.75
C LEU A 418 -9.07 -3.17 11.67
N CYS A 419 -9.28 -3.43 12.94
CA CYS A 419 -9.51 -2.41 13.96
C CYS A 419 -8.96 -2.85 15.33
N SER A 420 -8.99 -1.93 16.30
CA SER A 420 -8.66 -2.25 17.69
C SER A 420 -9.80 -3.01 18.37
N GLN A 421 -9.49 -3.72 19.45
CA GLN A 421 -10.53 -4.38 20.26
C GLN A 421 -11.52 -3.37 20.82
N ASP A 422 -11.01 -2.21 21.25
CA ASP A 422 -11.80 -1.13 21.84
C ASP A 422 -12.83 -0.59 20.85
N ASP A 423 -12.51 -0.52 19.55
CA ASP A 423 -13.41 0.03 18.54
C ASP A 423 -14.70 -0.78 18.35
N ILE A 424 -14.62 -2.11 18.50
CA ILE A 424 -15.78 -3.01 18.32
C ILE A 424 -16.43 -3.44 19.64
N ALA A 425 -15.79 -3.16 20.78
CA ALA A 425 -16.24 -3.56 22.11
C ALA A 425 -16.46 -2.33 23.00
N ASP A 426 -15.42 -1.85 23.67
CA ASP A 426 -15.52 -0.84 24.74
C ASP A 426 -16.14 0.47 24.26
N LYS A 427 -15.79 0.96 23.06
CA LYS A 427 -16.36 2.17 22.48
C LYS A 427 -17.84 2.03 22.12
N LEU A 428 -18.31 0.81 21.84
CA LEU A 428 -19.72 0.48 21.61
C LEU A 428 -20.47 0.06 22.90
N GLY A 429 -19.79 0.08 24.06
CA GLY A 429 -20.38 -0.34 25.34
C GLY A 429 -20.61 -1.84 25.45
N ARG A 430 -19.90 -2.66 24.67
CA ARG A 430 -20.01 -4.12 24.64
C ARG A 430 -18.73 -4.77 25.16
N LYS A 431 -18.84 -5.99 25.69
CA LYS A 431 -17.66 -6.79 26.04
C LYS A 431 -17.11 -7.49 24.81
N ILE A 432 -15.78 -7.57 24.68
CA ILE A 432 -15.11 -8.25 23.56
C ILE A 432 -15.46 -9.76 23.48
N SER A 433 -15.80 -10.39 24.61
CA SER A 433 -16.26 -11.78 24.65
C SER A 433 -17.54 -12.02 23.83
N ASP A 434 -18.35 -10.98 23.67
CA ASP A 434 -19.71 -11.09 23.14
C ASP A 434 -19.76 -10.79 21.63
N THR A 435 -18.69 -10.21 21.06
CA THR A 435 -18.64 -9.73 19.66
C THR A 435 -18.26 -10.82 18.64
N LYS A 436 -17.91 -12.04 19.09
CA LYS A 436 -17.42 -13.14 18.23
C LYS A 436 -16.26 -12.72 17.30
N ALA A 437 -15.45 -11.74 17.72
CA ALA A 437 -14.36 -11.19 16.91
C ALA A 437 -13.19 -12.17 16.71
N VAL A 438 -12.52 -12.08 15.55
CA VAL A 438 -11.29 -12.82 15.24
C VAL A 438 -10.07 -11.97 15.59
N HIS A 439 -9.11 -12.55 16.33
CA HIS A 439 -7.90 -11.85 16.79
C HIS A 439 -6.70 -12.16 15.91
N ILE A 440 -5.89 -11.14 15.64
CA ILE A 440 -4.64 -11.26 14.89
C ILE A 440 -3.49 -11.53 15.87
N SER A 441 -2.65 -12.51 15.53
CA SER A 441 -1.44 -12.81 16.29
C SER A 441 -0.35 -11.78 15.99
N ASN A 442 0.32 -11.27 17.03
CA ASN A 442 1.44 -10.32 16.93
C ASN A 442 1.17 -9.09 16.05
N PRO A 443 0.11 -8.30 16.31
CA PRO A 443 -0.19 -7.12 15.52
C PRO A 443 0.89 -6.04 15.72
N LYS A 444 1.28 -5.36 14.63
CA LYS A 444 2.29 -4.29 14.68
C LYS A 444 1.79 -3.04 15.41
N THR A 445 0.50 -2.73 15.28
CA THR A 445 -0.15 -1.57 15.88
C THR A 445 -1.41 -2.02 16.63
N ALA A 446 -1.87 -1.22 17.59
CA ALA A 446 -3.12 -1.48 18.32
C ALA A 446 -4.35 -1.50 17.40
N GLU A 447 -4.29 -0.80 16.27
CA GLU A 447 -5.39 -0.73 15.31
C GLU A 447 -5.56 -2.00 14.47
N PHE A 448 -4.64 -2.97 14.55
CA PHE A 448 -4.72 -4.24 13.82
C PHE A 448 -4.90 -5.45 14.73
N GLN A 449 -5.54 -5.27 15.89
CA GLN A 449 -5.74 -6.37 16.84
C GLN A 449 -6.82 -7.36 16.41
N VAL A 450 -7.90 -6.88 15.78
CA VAL A 450 -9.05 -7.70 15.39
C VAL A 450 -9.54 -7.38 13.99
N ALA A 451 -10.17 -8.36 13.36
CA ALA A 451 -11.00 -8.12 12.18
C ALA A 451 -12.35 -7.53 12.61
N ARG A 452 -12.86 -6.56 11.84
CA ARG A 452 -14.12 -5.86 12.12
C ARG A 452 -15.31 -6.83 12.17
N THR A 453 -16.15 -6.67 13.19
CA THR A 453 -17.40 -7.43 13.38
C THR A 453 -18.64 -6.64 12.96
N THR A 454 -18.48 -5.33 12.79
CA THR A 454 -19.49 -4.34 12.40
C THR A 454 -18.80 -3.26 11.57
N LEU A 455 -19.52 -2.63 10.65
CA LEU A 455 -19.02 -1.51 9.84
C LEU A 455 -19.14 -0.15 10.55
N LEU A 456 -19.96 -0.07 11.60
CA LEU A 456 -20.27 1.18 12.30
C LEU A 456 -19.02 1.91 12.84
N PRO A 457 -18.05 1.25 13.53
CA PRO A 457 -16.87 1.94 14.04
C PRO A 457 -16.04 2.62 12.95
N GLY A 458 -15.93 1.99 11.77
CA GLY A 458 -15.24 2.57 10.63
C GLY A 458 -15.91 3.86 10.17
N LEU A 459 -17.24 3.83 10.01
CA LEU A 459 -18.02 5.00 9.61
C LEU A 459 -17.93 6.14 10.64
N LEU A 460 -17.96 5.83 11.95
CA LEU A 460 -17.82 6.83 13.00
C LEU A 460 -16.43 7.48 13.02
N LYS A 461 -15.36 6.69 12.81
CA LYS A 461 -14.01 7.24 12.63
C LYS A 461 -13.91 8.12 11.39
N THR A 462 -14.57 7.74 10.31
CA THR A 462 -14.62 8.55 9.09
C THR A 462 -15.34 9.89 9.32
N ILE A 463 -16.43 9.91 10.09
CA ILE A 463 -17.06 11.17 10.53
C ILE A 463 -16.10 11.98 11.40
N ALA A 464 -15.41 11.32 12.35
CA ALA A 464 -14.48 11.98 13.25
C ALA A 464 -13.30 12.64 12.53
N ALA A 465 -12.83 12.05 11.42
CA ALA A 465 -11.80 12.63 10.55
C ALA A 465 -12.34 13.79 9.68
N ASN A 466 -13.63 13.76 9.34
CA ASN A 466 -14.27 14.70 8.42
C ASN A 466 -15.16 15.75 9.10
N ARG A 467 -14.88 16.13 10.36
CA ARG A 467 -15.70 17.10 11.12
C ARG A 467 -15.83 18.48 10.47
N LYS A 468 -14.90 18.84 9.58
CA LYS A 468 -14.90 20.13 8.85
C LYS A 468 -15.91 20.15 7.70
N MET A 469 -16.43 19.00 7.29
CA MET A 469 -17.32 18.88 6.15
C MET A 469 -18.72 19.46 6.45
N PRO A 470 -19.42 19.99 5.43
CA PRO A 470 -20.77 20.51 5.60
C PRO A 470 -21.74 19.45 6.12
N LEU A 471 -22.60 19.85 7.06
CA LEU A 471 -23.69 19.02 7.58
C LEU A 471 -24.91 19.11 6.65
N PRO A 472 -25.73 18.04 6.53
CA PRO A 472 -25.61 16.75 7.19
C PRO A 472 -24.63 15.79 6.50
N LEU A 473 -23.86 15.02 7.28
CA LEU A 473 -23.05 13.92 6.75
C LEU A 473 -23.88 12.64 6.65
N ARG A 474 -23.93 12.09 5.44
CA ARG A 474 -24.67 10.87 5.10
C ARG A 474 -23.69 9.88 4.51
N LEU A 475 -23.24 8.92 5.31
CA LEU A 475 -22.25 7.94 4.88
C LEU A 475 -22.85 6.54 4.88
N PHE A 476 -22.41 5.71 3.96
CA PHE A 476 -22.74 4.29 3.96
C PHE A 476 -21.55 3.44 3.54
N GLU A 477 -21.57 2.16 3.90
CA GLU A 477 -20.62 1.16 3.43
C GLU A 477 -21.36 -0.17 3.27
N ILE A 478 -21.13 -0.86 2.15
CA ILE A 478 -21.57 -2.25 1.97
C ILE A 478 -20.32 -3.12 1.81
N SER A 479 -20.00 -3.90 2.84
CA SER A 479 -18.76 -4.69 2.89
C SER A 479 -18.82 -5.85 3.88
N ASP A 480 -17.82 -6.72 3.81
CA ASP A 480 -17.71 -7.91 4.66
C ASP A 480 -17.29 -7.54 6.09
N VAL A 481 -17.91 -8.21 7.06
CA VAL A 481 -17.45 -8.33 8.45
C VAL A 481 -17.07 -9.79 8.73
N VAL A 482 -16.13 -10.00 9.66
CA VAL A 482 -15.62 -11.33 10.01
C VAL A 482 -16.15 -11.75 11.38
N LEU A 483 -16.78 -12.92 11.44
CA LEU A 483 -17.36 -13.47 12.66
C LEU A 483 -16.86 -14.90 12.89
N LYS A 484 -16.51 -15.24 14.13
CA LYS A 484 -16.20 -16.63 14.50
C LYS A 484 -17.41 -17.53 14.27
N ASP A 485 -17.19 -18.62 13.54
CA ASP A 485 -18.19 -19.63 13.25
C ASP A 485 -17.55 -21.03 13.26
N PRO A 486 -17.80 -21.85 14.29
CA PRO A 486 -17.21 -23.18 14.41
C PRO A 486 -17.74 -24.18 13.38
N THR A 487 -18.79 -23.83 12.62
CA THR A 487 -19.34 -24.68 11.57
C THR A 487 -18.58 -24.58 10.24
N LYS A 488 -17.68 -23.59 10.11
CA LYS A 488 -16.86 -23.38 8.92
C LYS A 488 -15.48 -24.01 9.10
N ASP A 489 -14.88 -24.43 7.99
CA ASP A 489 -13.57 -25.07 7.90
C ASP A 489 -12.43 -24.21 8.49
N VAL A 490 -12.44 -22.90 8.22
CA VAL A 490 -11.47 -21.95 8.76
C VAL A 490 -11.80 -21.44 10.18
N GLY A 491 -12.94 -21.84 10.74
CA GLY A 491 -13.42 -21.40 12.07
C GLY A 491 -13.97 -19.96 12.12
N ALA A 492 -14.11 -19.31 10.97
CA ALA A 492 -14.69 -17.97 10.82
C ALA A 492 -15.50 -17.88 9.52
N LYS A 493 -16.39 -16.89 9.43
CA LYS A 493 -17.13 -16.56 8.21
C LYS A 493 -17.13 -15.06 7.94
N ASN A 494 -17.19 -14.73 6.66
CA ASN A 494 -17.56 -13.39 6.23
C ASN A 494 -19.09 -13.27 6.19
N SER A 495 -19.58 -12.08 6.49
CA SER A 495 -20.98 -11.70 6.33
C SER A 495 -21.04 -10.32 5.68
N ARG A 496 -21.72 -10.19 4.54
CA ARG A 496 -21.87 -8.92 3.83
C ARG A 496 -22.88 -8.04 4.55
N ARG A 497 -22.38 -6.97 5.18
CA ARG A 497 -23.19 -6.00 5.91
C ARG A 497 -23.38 -4.74 5.07
N PHE A 498 -24.55 -4.15 5.18
CA PHE A 498 -24.83 -2.78 4.78
C PHE A 498 -24.96 -1.95 6.05
N CYS A 499 -24.15 -0.89 6.16
CA CYS A 499 -24.25 0.07 7.26
C CYS A 499 -24.36 1.49 6.70
N ALA A 500 -25.22 2.30 7.30
CA ALA A 500 -25.39 3.71 6.98
C ALA A 500 -25.47 4.55 8.26
N VAL A 501 -24.94 5.76 8.20
CA VAL A 501 -24.94 6.72 9.30
C VAL A 501 -25.40 8.10 8.82
N TYR A 502 -26.17 8.77 9.66
CA TYR A 502 -26.64 10.13 9.47
C TYR A 502 -26.19 10.99 10.65
N TYR A 503 -25.37 12.00 10.38
CA TYR A 503 -24.76 12.88 11.38
C TYR A 503 -25.13 14.34 11.13
N ASN A 504 -25.85 14.95 12.06
CA ASN A 504 -26.36 16.32 11.95
C ASN A 504 -26.70 16.89 13.35
N LYS A 505 -27.10 18.17 13.42
CA LYS A 505 -27.57 18.82 14.66
C LYS A 505 -28.75 18.07 15.31
N SER A 506 -29.60 17.45 14.49
CA SER A 506 -30.62 16.50 14.93
C SER A 506 -30.22 15.07 14.55
N PRO A 507 -30.59 14.04 15.33
CA PRO A 507 -30.20 12.65 15.06
C PRO A 507 -30.73 12.11 13.73
N GLY A 508 -31.88 12.60 13.25
CA GLY A 508 -32.48 12.16 11.98
C GLY A 508 -32.88 10.67 11.96
N PHE A 509 -33.50 10.18 13.05
CA PHE A 509 -33.94 8.78 13.14
C PHE A 509 -34.93 8.42 12.02
N GLU A 510 -35.82 9.35 11.70
CA GLU A 510 -36.78 9.28 10.60
C GLU A 510 -36.12 9.16 9.22
N VAL A 511 -34.93 9.75 9.02
CA VAL A 511 -34.19 9.68 7.76
C VAL A 511 -33.58 8.29 7.57
N ILE A 512 -32.96 7.75 8.63
CA ILE A 512 -32.40 6.39 8.60
C ILE A 512 -33.51 5.33 8.51
N HIS A 513 -34.65 5.54 9.17
CA HIS A 513 -35.83 4.70 9.01
C HIS A 513 -36.34 4.75 7.56
N GLY A 514 -36.46 5.94 6.96
CA GLY A 514 -36.84 6.08 5.56
C GLY A 514 -35.84 5.44 4.58
N LEU A 515 -34.54 5.44 4.92
CA LEU A 515 -33.51 4.74 4.15
C LEU A 515 -33.73 3.22 4.19
N LEU A 516 -34.02 2.67 5.37
CA LEU A 516 -34.37 1.25 5.51
C LEU A 516 -35.61 0.90 4.68
N ASP A 517 -36.68 1.70 4.78
CA ASP A 517 -37.91 1.48 4.01
C ASP A 517 -37.64 1.53 2.50
N ARG A 518 -36.79 2.46 2.06
CA ARG A 518 -36.35 2.56 0.67
C ARG A 518 -35.54 1.33 0.25
N THR A 519 -34.61 0.86 1.06
CA THR A 519 -33.83 -0.35 0.76
C THR A 519 -34.72 -1.59 0.68
N MET A 520 -35.69 -1.74 1.60
CA MET A 520 -36.65 -2.85 1.57
C MET A 520 -37.55 -2.79 0.34
N GLN A 521 -37.95 -1.58 -0.10
CA GLN A 521 -38.69 -1.39 -1.35
C GLN A 521 -37.90 -1.86 -2.58
N LEU A 522 -36.60 -1.55 -2.64
CA LEU A 522 -35.71 -1.97 -3.73
C LEU A 522 -35.48 -3.48 -3.76
N LEU A 523 -35.47 -4.11 -2.59
CA LEU A 523 -35.39 -5.55 -2.43
C LEU A 523 -36.75 -6.26 -2.63
N GLU A 524 -37.80 -5.52 -2.99
CA GLU A 524 -39.18 -5.99 -3.14
C GLU A 524 -39.78 -6.66 -1.88
N VAL A 525 -39.28 -6.30 -0.70
CA VAL A 525 -39.76 -6.83 0.59
C VAL A 525 -40.87 -5.94 1.14
N LYS A 526 -42.09 -6.47 1.21
CA LYS A 526 -43.26 -5.75 1.72
C LYS A 526 -43.18 -5.54 3.25
N PRO A 527 -43.71 -4.44 3.80
CA PRO A 527 -43.85 -4.29 5.24
C PRO A 527 -44.94 -5.23 5.79
N GLY A 528 -44.63 -6.00 6.83
CA GLY A 528 -45.57 -6.91 7.48
C GLY A 528 -44.92 -7.92 8.42
N ARG A 529 -45.63 -8.31 9.49
CA ARG A 529 -45.12 -9.26 10.49
C ARG A 529 -45.09 -10.73 10.03
N ALA A 530 -45.96 -11.12 9.10
CA ALA A 530 -46.13 -12.51 8.67
C ALA A 530 -45.27 -12.89 7.45
N GLU A 531 -45.30 -12.07 6.39
CA GLU A 531 -44.64 -12.37 5.10
C GLU A 531 -43.78 -11.20 4.57
N GLY A 532 -43.19 -10.41 5.48
CA GLY A 532 -42.47 -9.19 5.14
C GLY A 532 -41.37 -8.81 6.13
N TYR A 533 -40.99 -7.54 6.11
CA TYR A 533 -40.14 -6.94 7.14
C TYR A 533 -40.97 -6.18 8.17
N HIS A 534 -40.51 -6.19 9.42
CA HIS A 534 -41.03 -5.30 10.46
C HIS A 534 -39.92 -4.90 11.42
N ILE A 535 -40.12 -3.77 12.09
CA ILE A 535 -39.23 -3.30 13.14
C ILE A 535 -39.85 -3.56 14.51
N GLN A 536 -39.02 -3.98 15.46
CA GLN A 536 -39.41 -4.20 16.85
C GLN A 536 -38.52 -3.36 17.76
N ALA A 537 -39.12 -2.60 18.67
CA ALA A 537 -38.36 -1.83 19.66
C ALA A 537 -37.49 -2.78 20.50
N ALA A 538 -36.20 -2.42 20.64
CA ALA A 538 -35.21 -3.20 21.36
C ALA A 538 -34.28 -2.27 22.12
N ASP A 539 -33.60 -2.80 23.14
CA ASP A 539 -32.58 -2.08 23.90
C ASP A 539 -31.20 -2.67 23.62
N ASP A 540 -30.24 -1.80 23.31
CA ASP A 540 -28.86 -2.16 22.99
C ASP A 540 -27.91 -1.08 23.51
N SER A 541 -26.79 -1.48 24.10
CA SER A 541 -25.82 -0.56 24.73
C SER A 541 -25.23 0.47 23.77
N THR A 542 -25.22 0.17 22.48
CA THR A 542 -24.69 1.06 21.44
C THR A 542 -25.65 2.22 21.14
N PHE A 543 -26.94 2.08 21.46
CA PHE A 543 -28.00 3.00 21.08
C PHE A 543 -28.68 3.66 22.28
N PHE A 544 -29.32 4.80 22.05
CA PHE A 544 -30.07 5.52 23.07
C PHE A 544 -31.37 4.78 23.42
N HIS A 545 -31.67 4.66 24.73
CA HIS A 545 -32.83 3.93 25.22
C HIS A 545 -34.15 4.46 24.63
N GLY A 546 -35.02 3.55 24.18
CA GLY A 546 -36.29 3.89 23.52
C GLY A 546 -36.15 4.47 22.10
N ARG A 547 -34.93 4.55 21.55
CA ARG A 547 -34.64 5.01 20.17
C ARG A 547 -33.79 3.99 19.40
N CYS A 548 -34.08 2.70 19.61
CA CYS A 548 -33.47 1.57 18.92
C CYS A 548 -34.54 0.56 18.50
N ALA A 549 -34.34 -0.06 17.34
CA ALA A 549 -35.18 -1.14 16.85
C ALA A 549 -34.35 -2.23 16.16
N GLU A 550 -34.80 -3.47 16.31
CA GLU A 550 -34.32 -4.63 15.57
C GLU A 550 -35.15 -4.81 14.29
N ILE A 551 -34.47 -5.20 13.21
CA ILE A 551 -35.05 -5.40 11.89
C ILE A 551 -35.27 -6.88 11.71
N PHE A 552 -36.53 -7.30 11.60
CA PHE A 552 -36.91 -8.67 11.34
C PHE A 552 -37.42 -8.82 9.92
N VAL A 553 -36.89 -9.82 9.21
CA VAL A 553 -37.37 -10.24 7.89
C VAL A 553 -37.75 -11.71 8.00
N ARG A 554 -39.01 -12.05 7.75
CA ARG A 554 -39.53 -13.44 7.83
C ARG A 554 -39.18 -14.17 9.14
N GLY A 555 -39.22 -13.43 10.25
CA GLY A 555 -38.92 -13.97 11.58
C GLY A 555 -37.42 -14.11 11.91
N GLN A 556 -36.50 -13.73 11.01
CA GLN A 556 -35.06 -13.65 11.29
C GLN A 556 -34.62 -12.21 11.52
N CYS A 557 -33.83 -11.97 12.57
CA CYS A 557 -33.21 -10.66 12.81
C CYS A 557 -32.06 -10.44 11.82
N VAL A 558 -32.22 -9.48 10.90
CA VAL A 558 -31.22 -9.16 9.88
C VAL A 558 -30.33 -7.99 10.28
N GLY A 559 -30.77 -7.14 11.21
CA GLY A 559 -30.01 -5.93 11.55
C GLY A 559 -30.63 -5.09 12.67
N ARG A 560 -30.03 -3.92 12.90
CA ARG A 560 -30.47 -2.94 13.90
C ARG A 560 -30.44 -1.53 13.30
N LEU A 561 -31.35 -0.68 13.77
CA LEU A 561 -31.32 0.76 13.50
C LEU A 561 -31.60 1.54 14.79
N GLY A 562 -31.03 2.72 14.92
CA GLY A 562 -31.21 3.52 16.12
C GLY A 562 -30.41 4.81 16.15
N VAL A 563 -30.70 5.63 17.16
CA VAL A 563 -29.88 6.80 17.53
C VAL A 563 -28.75 6.32 18.43
N LEU A 564 -27.50 6.67 18.13
CA LEU A 564 -26.35 6.25 18.92
C LEU A 564 -26.40 6.83 20.33
N HIS A 565 -25.94 6.04 21.31
CA HIS A 565 -25.86 6.49 22.69
C HIS A 565 -24.84 7.64 22.83
N PRO A 566 -25.11 8.70 23.62
CA PRO A 566 -24.16 9.80 23.82
C PRO A 566 -22.76 9.36 24.26
N ASP A 567 -22.67 8.33 25.10
CA ASP A 567 -21.38 7.72 25.48
C ASP A 567 -20.59 7.18 24.28
N VAL A 568 -21.24 6.56 23.30
CA VAL A 568 -20.57 6.03 22.10
C VAL A 568 -20.07 7.20 21.26
N ILE A 569 -20.93 8.20 21.04
CA ILE A 569 -20.60 9.41 20.29
C ILE A 569 -19.36 10.09 20.90
N THR A 570 -19.33 10.28 22.22
CA THR A 570 -18.20 10.89 22.93
C THR A 570 -16.93 10.01 22.92
N ARG A 571 -17.06 8.68 23.03
CA ARG A 571 -15.91 7.74 22.92
C ARG A 571 -15.29 7.69 21.51
N PHE A 572 -16.07 8.00 20.48
CA PHE A 572 -15.58 8.22 19.11
C PHE A 572 -15.26 9.70 18.83
N GLU A 573 -15.23 10.54 19.88
CA GLU A 573 -14.89 11.96 19.83
C GLU A 573 -15.82 12.81 18.95
N LEU A 574 -17.03 12.36 18.71
CA LEU A 574 -18.05 13.09 17.95
C LEU A 574 -18.80 14.08 18.85
N THR A 575 -19.33 15.16 18.26
CA THR A 575 -20.00 16.25 19.01
C THR A 575 -21.50 16.32 18.78
N LEU A 576 -21.98 15.88 17.63
CA LEU A 576 -23.40 15.96 17.25
C LEU A 576 -24.07 14.58 17.33
N PRO A 577 -25.40 14.53 17.46
CA PRO A 577 -26.12 13.26 17.43
C PRO A 577 -25.99 12.54 16.09
N CYS A 578 -26.02 11.21 16.14
CA CYS A 578 -25.88 10.35 14.97
C CYS A 578 -26.94 9.24 15.02
N SER A 579 -27.61 8.97 13.89
CA SER A 579 -28.39 7.74 13.70
C SER A 579 -27.62 6.77 12.83
N ALA A 580 -27.79 5.48 13.08
CA ALA A 580 -27.15 4.42 12.34
C ALA A 580 -28.14 3.30 11.99
N LEU A 581 -27.87 2.65 10.87
CA LEU A 581 -28.52 1.43 10.39
C LEU A 581 -27.42 0.44 10.04
N GLU A 582 -27.53 -0.81 10.48
CA GLU A 582 -26.67 -1.90 10.03
C GLU A 582 -27.48 -3.18 9.85
N MET A 583 -27.39 -3.83 8.69
CA MET A 583 -28.07 -5.08 8.39
C MET A 583 -27.25 -6.03 7.53
N ASP A 584 -27.49 -7.33 7.69
CA ASP A 584 -27.02 -8.41 6.82
C ASP A 584 -27.78 -8.36 5.50
N ILE A 585 -27.07 -8.32 4.37
CA ILE A 585 -27.75 -8.34 3.07
C ILE A 585 -27.83 -9.74 2.44
N GLU A 586 -27.10 -10.73 2.99
CA GLU A 586 -27.10 -12.10 2.47
C GLU A 586 -28.48 -12.78 2.50
N PRO A 587 -29.32 -12.60 3.54
CA PRO A 587 -30.65 -13.22 3.59
C PRO A 587 -31.58 -12.81 2.44
N PHE A 588 -31.35 -11.66 1.80
CA PHE A 588 -32.18 -11.15 0.71
C PHE A 588 -31.83 -11.75 -0.65
N LEU A 589 -30.73 -12.50 -0.77
CA LEU A 589 -30.39 -13.17 -2.02
C LEU A 589 -31.46 -14.18 -2.44
N GLY A 590 -32.16 -14.83 -1.51
CA GLY A 590 -33.23 -15.79 -1.85
C GLY A 590 -34.47 -15.16 -2.50
N ASP A 591 -34.71 -13.86 -2.29
CA ASP A 591 -35.94 -13.17 -2.72
C ASP A 591 -35.81 -12.55 -4.11
N SER A 592 -34.60 -12.09 -4.42
CA SER A 592 -34.29 -11.40 -5.67
C SER A 592 -33.53 -12.29 -6.66
N ALA A 593 -32.91 -13.40 -6.23
CA ALA A 593 -32.04 -14.17 -7.12
C ALA A 593 -32.77 -14.89 -8.26
N GLU A 594 -33.96 -15.47 -8.04
CA GLU A 594 -34.65 -16.18 -9.13
C GLU A 594 -35.33 -15.23 -10.12
N ILE A 595 -35.70 -14.02 -9.69
CA ILE A 595 -36.48 -13.06 -10.51
C ILE A 595 -35.58 -11.97 -11.12
N LEU A 596 -34.59 -11.42 -10.39
CA LEU A 596 -33.70 -10.35 -10.90
C LEU A 596 -32.41 -10.87 -11.56
N LEU A 597 -32.05 -12.15 -11.40
CA LEU A 597 -30.85 -12.73 -12.04
C LEU A 597 -31.12 -13.49 -13.33
N THR A 598 -32.38 -13.69 -13.73
CA THR A 598 -32.78 -14.46 -14.92
C THR A 598 -33.29 -13.61 -16.09
N HIS A 599 -33.40 -12.28 -15.95
CA HIS A 599 -33.82 -11.41 -17.05
C HIS A 599 -32.66 -11.13 -18.04
N ASP A 600 -32.30 -12.13 -18.82
CA ASP A 600 -32.08 -11.89 -20.25
C ASP A 600 -33.47 -11.57 -20.82
N VAL A 601 -33.80 -10.29 -20.99
CA VAL A 601 -35.06 -9.87 -21.61
C VAL A 601 -35.08 -10.38 -23.05
N PRO A 602 -35.94 -11.33 -23.44
CA PRO A 602 -36.22 -11.57 -24.84
C PRO A 602 -37.03 -10.37 -25.33
N MET A 603 -36.53 -9.68 -26.37
CA MET A 603 -37.35 -8.71 -27.10
C MET A 603 -38.54 -9.44 -27.74
N GLN A 604 -39.66 -9.53 -27.03
CA GLN A 604 -41.04 -9.55 -27.52
C GLN A 604 -41.94 -10.12 -26.43
N GLU A 605 -42.74 -9.26 -25.79
CA GLU A 605 -44.13 -9.60 -25.49
C GLU A 605 -44.94 -8.32 -25.24
N VAL A 606 -45.90 -8.06 -26.14
CA VAL A 606 -46.87 -6.99 -26.03
C VAL A 606 -47.97 -7.48 -25.10
N ILE A 607 -48.05 -6.94 -23.88
CA ILE A 607 -49.14 -7.23 -22.96
C ILE A 607 -50.28 -6.23 -23.21
N ALA A 608 -51.40 -6.73 -23.71
CA ALA A 608 -52.65 -5.99 -23.85
C ALA A 608 -53.34 -5.84 -22.48
N HIS A 609 -53.60 -4.60 -22.06
CA HIS A 609 -54.39 -4.32 -20.87
C HIS A 609 -55.89 -4.32 -21.20
N ASN A 610 -56.65 -5.18 -20.52
CA ASN A 610 -58.11 -5.09 -20.40
C ASN A 610 -58.46 -4.53 -19.00
N PHE A 611 -59.15 -3.38 -18.96
CA PHE A 611 -59.69 -2.81 -17.72
C PHE A 611 -61.19 -3.15 -17.59
N PRO A 612 -61.66 -3.70 -16.46
CA PRO A 612 -63.07 -3.68 -16.12
C PRO A 612 -63.42 -2.37 -15.39
N VAL A 613 -64.44 -1.67 -15.90
CA VAL A 613 -65.04 -0.49 -15.28
C VAL A 613 -66.06 -0.94 -14.24
N GLN A 614 -65.94 -0.45 -13.00
CA GLN A 614 -67.07 -0.37 -12.06
C GLN A 614 -67.15 1.01 -11.43
N ILE A 615 -68.31 1.64 -11.62
CA ILE A 615 -68.73 2.95 -11.11
C ILE A 615 -69.50 2.72 -9.81
N ALA A 616 -69.11 3.36 -8.70
CA ALA A 616 -70.06 3.82 -7.66
C ALA A 616 -69.42 4.74 -6.60
N ALA A 617 -69.96 5.97 -6.55
CA ALA A 617 -70.19 6.91 -5.44
C ALA A 617 -69.14 7.11 -4.30
N ARG A 618 -68.64 8.34 -4.21
CA ARG A 618 -67.86 8.94 -3.12
C ARG A 618 -68.78 9.73 -2.16
N PRO A 619 -68.48 9.78 -0.85
CA PRO A 619 -68.63 11.02 -0.09
C PRO A 619 -67.29 11.48 0.50
N ALA A 620 -67.12 12.81 0.56
CA ALA A 620 -65.91 13.50 1.00
C ALA A 620 -65.65 13.39 2.52
N PRO A 621 -64.42 13.70 2.96
CA PRO A 621 -64.34 14.77 3.96
C PRO A 621 -63.15 15.76 3.83
N ALA A 622 -63.47 16.96 4.30
CA ALA A 622 -62.70 17.97 5.03
C ALA A 622 -61.43 18.66 4.45
N SER A 623 -61.54 19.99 4.48
CA SER A 623 -60.65 21.09 4.12
C SER A 623 -59.48 21.34 5.06
N CYS A 624 -58.36 21.91 4.56
CA CYS A 624 -57.70 23.15 5.04
C CYS A 624 -56.44 23.53 4.19
N PRO A 625 -55.92 24.79 4.27
CA PRO A 625 -55.34 25.62 3.17
C PRO A 625 -53.78 25.54 3.07
N ALA A 626 -53.04 26.14 2.13
CA ALA A 626 -53.02 27.52 1.66
C ALA A 626 -52.35 27.72 0.27
N SER A 627 -52.80 28.76 -0.42
CA SER A 627 -52.35 29.23 -1.74
C SER A 627 -51.12 30.14 -1.59
N THR A 628 -50.00 29.79 -2.24
CA THR A 628 -48.84 30.67 -2.42
C THR A 628 -49.05 31.56 -3.65
N LYS A 629 -49.17 32.87 -3.43
CA LYS A 629 -49.19 33.88 -4.49
C LYS A 629 -47.75 34.21 -4.92
N THR A 630 -47.42 34.00 -6.18
CA THR A 630 -46.17 34.50 -6.80
C THR A 630 -46.52 35.68 -7.69
N VAL A 631 -45.97 36.86 -7.38
CA VAL A 631 -46.17 38.09 -8.15
C VAL A 631 -44.92 38.35 -8.99
N PHE A 632 -45.01 38.11 -10.29
CA PHE A 632 -44.10 38.73 -11.27
C PHE A 632 -44.76 40.07 -11.61
N GLY A 633 -44.04 41.19 -11.55
CA GLY A 633 -44.59 42.51 -11.89
C GLY A 633 -45.15 42.58 -13.33
N ASP A 634 -45.54 43.77 -13.80
CA ASP A 634 -46.09 43.92 -15.16
C ASP A 634 -45.14 43.35 -16.23
N VAL A 635 -45.55 42.23 -16.85
CA VAL A 635 -44.80 41.48 -17.88
C VAL A 635 -44.72 42.22 -19.22
N SER A 636 -45.36 43.39 -19.31
CA SER A 636 -45.18 44.35 -20.41
C SER A 636 -43.92 45.20 -20.24
N THR A 637 -43.28 45.18 -19.06
CA THR A 637 -42.08 45.97 -18.76
C THR A 637 -40.78 45.14 -18.87
N PRO A 638 -39.63 45.76 -19.21
CA PRO A 638 -38.33 45.05 -19.24
C PRO A 638 -37.94 44.41 -17.90
N ALA A 639 -38.36 45.00 -16.77
CA ALA A 639 -38.09 44.47 -15.44
C ALA A 639 -38.94 43.22 -15.14
N GLY A 640 -40.22 43.22 -15.53
CA GLY A 640 -41.10 42.05 -15.41
C GLY A 640 -40.64 40.88 -16.27
N LEU A 641 -40.18 41.15 -17.50
CA LEU A 641 -39.62 40.14 -18.40
C LEU A 641 -38.31 39.52 -17.85
N LYS A 642 -37.47 40.32 -17.18
CA LYS A 642 -36.26 39.82 -16.52
C LYS A 642 -36.59 38.92 -15.33
N ALA A 643 -37.51 39.35 -14.46
CA ALA A 643 -37.94 38.54 -13.31
C ALA A 643 -38.55 37.19 -13.75
N LEU A 644 -39.29 37.17 -14.86
CA LEU A 644 -39.84 35.96 -15.45
C LEU A 644 -38.75 35.06 -16.05
N ASN A 645 -37.75 35.65 -16.71
CA ASN A 645 -36.59 34.91 -17.23
C ASN A 645 -35.78 34.25 -16.12
N ASP A 646 -35.54 34.95 -15.02
CA ASP A 646 -34.78 34.44 -13.86
C ASP A 646 -35.56 33.30 -13.17
N PHE A 647 -36.89 33.40 -13.08
CA PHE A 647 -37.73 32.30 -12.58
C PHE A 647 -37.69 31.05 -13.47
N LEU A 648 -37.62 31.25 -14.79
CA LEU A 648 -37.55 30.18 -15.78
C LEU A 648 -36.14 29.60 -15.97
N ALA A 649 -35.14 30.11 -15.25
CA ALA A 649 -33.81 29.50 -15.21
C ALA A 649 -33.88 28.10 -14.59
N ASP A 650 -34.58 27.98 -13.44
CA ASP A 650 -34.64 26.74 -12.65
C ASP A 650 -35.94 25.94 -12.89
N LYS A 651 -36.89 26.49 -13.66
CA LYS A 651 -38.22 25.88 -13.89
C LYS A 651 -38.57 25.83 -15.36
N SER A 652 -39.10 24.69 -15.79
CA SER A 652 -39.51 24.46 -17.18
C SER A 652 -40.97 24.85 -17.46
N TYR A 653 -41.80 24.98 -16.42
CA TYR A 653 -43.22 25.37 -16.48
C TYR A 653 -43.56 26.27 -15.28
N MET A 654 -44.67 27.01 -15.36
CA MET A 654 -45.14 27.90 -14.28
C MET A 654 -45.58 27.11 -13.03
N GLU A 655 -46.16 25.92 -13.22
CA GLU A 655 -46.56 25.01 -12.15
C GLU A 655 -46.24 23.55 -12.52
N GLY A 656 -45.63 22.81 -11.59
CA GLY A 656 -45.33 21.37 -11.77
C GLY A 656 -44.28 21.04 -12.82
N PHE A 657 -44.37 19.83 -13.39
CA PHE A 657 -43.40 19.27 -14.35
C PHE A 657 -43.96 19.09 -15.77
N THR A 658 -45.19 19.57 -16.03
CA THR A 658 -45.89 19.47 -17.32
C THR A 658 -46.60 20.78 -17.63
N ALA A 659 -46.82 21.11 -18.92
CA ALA A 659 -47.56 22.31 -19.33
C ALA A 659 -48.96 22.34 -18.71
N SER A 660 -49.34 23.50 -18.15
CA SER A 660 -50.59 23.68 -17.39
C SER A 660 -51.38 24.90 -17.86
N GLN A 661 -52.61 25.07 -17.35
CA GLN A 661 -53.38 26.30 -17.61
C GLN A 661 -52.71 27.57 -17.05
N ALA A 662 -51.80 27.46 -16.07
CA ALA A 662 -51.01 28.60 -15.59
C ALA A 662 -50.05 29.10 -16.68
N ASP A 663 -49.39 28.19 -17.40
CA ASP A 663 -48.50 28.55 -18.51
C ASP A 663 -49.23 29.26 -19.65
N VAL A 664 -50.47 28.84 -19.94
CA VAL A 664 -51.33 29.48 -20.95
C VAL A 664 -51.68 30.92 -20.54
N SER A 665 -52.02 31.14 -19.27
CA SER A 665 -52.38 32.47 -18.76
C SER A 665 -51.21 33.46 -18.81
N VAL A 666 -49.99 33.02 -18.48
CA VAL A 666 -48.78 33.86 -18.55
C VAL A 666 -48.35 34.04 -20.01
N PHE A 667 -48.55 33.04 -20.87
CA PHE A 667 -48.24 33.14 -22.29
C PHE A 667 -49.11 34.17 -22.99
N ASP A 668 -50.42 34.20 -22.71
CA ASP A 668 -51.35 35.16 -23.31
C ASP A 668 -51.13 36.60 -22.82
N ALA A 669 -50.49 36.77 -21.65
CA ALA A 669 -50.10 38.06 -21.11
C ALA A 669 -48.82 38.65 -21.75
N VAL A 670 -48.05 37.86 -22.51
CA VAL A 670 -46.84 38.32 -23.20
C VAL A 670 -47.20 38.72 -24.65
N PRO A 671 -47.16 40.01 -25.01
CA PRO A 671 -47.79 40.51 -26.25
C PRO A 671 -47.05 40.17 -27.56
N SER A 672 -45.78 39.75 -27.52
CA SER A 672 -45.03 39.32 -28.71
C SER A 672 -43.83 38.43 -28.37
N VAL A 673 -43.31 37.68 -29.35
CA VAL A 673 -42.07 36.89 -29.21
C VAL A 673 -40.95 37.85 -28.77
N PRO A 674 -40.33 37.67 -27.59
CA PRO A 674 -39.24 38.53 -27.16
C PRO A 674 -38.03 38.32 -28.10
N SER A 675 -37.74 39.29 -28.98
CA SER A 675 -36.48 39.30 -29.74
C SER A 675 -35.44 40.10 -28.95
N ALA A 676 -34.67 39.43 -28.10
CA ALA A 676 -33.56 40.07 -27.40
C ALA A 676 -32.31 40.13 -28.31
N PRO A 677 -31.62 41.28 -28.40
CA PRO A 677 -30.26 41.33 -28.91
C PRO A 677 -29.34 40.64 -27.87
N SER A 678 -28.60 39.63 -28.30
CA SER A 678 -27.51 39.00 -27.53
C SER A 678 -27.90 38.42 -26.15
N GLY A 679 -28.52 37.24 -26.13
CA GLY A 679 -28.39 36.26 -25.03
C GLY A 679 -29.06 36.52 -23.66
N SER A 680 -29.57 37.71 -23.35
CA SER A 680 -30.00 38.04 -21.97
C SER A 680 -31.36 37.48 -21.52
N LEU A 681 -32.21 36.99 -22.44
CA LEU A 681 -33.55 36.45 -22.14
C LEU A 681 -33.76 35.03 -22.69
N CYS A 682 -32.71 34.21 -22.69
CA CYS A 682 -32.70 32.89 -23.33
C CYS A 682 -33.70 31.89 -22.72
N HIS A 683 -33.93 31.93 -21.40
CA HIS A 683 -34.84 31.02 -20.71
C HIS A 683 -36.31 31.34 -21.01
N LEU A 684 -36.65 32.63 -21.05
CA LEU A 684 -37.98 33.09 -21.44
C LEU A 684 -38.29 32.73 -22.90
N VAL A 685 -37.35 32.93 -23.82
CA VAL A 685 -37.52 32.58 -25.25
C VAL A 685 -37.68 31.07 -25.45
N ARG A 686 -36.92 30.26 -24.70
CA ARG A 686 -37.07 28.79 -24.67
C ARG A 686 -38.48 28.40 -24.26
N TRP A 687 -38.93 28.89 -23.11
CA TRP A 687 -40.26 28.60 -22.57
C TRP A 687 -41.37 29.07 -23.52
N TYR A 688 -41.28 30.28 -24.07
CA TYR A 688 -42.29 30.83 -24.97
C TYR A 688 -42.44 29.98 -26.24
N LYS A 689 -41.33 29.58 -26.89
CA LYS A 689 -41.37 28.68 -28.06
C LYS A 689 -41.93 27.29 -27.72
N HIS A 690 -41.60 26.78 -26.54
CA HIS A 690 -42.09 25.50 -26.05
C HIS A 690 -43.59 25.52 -25.82
N ILE A 691 -44.13 26.51 -25.10
CA ILE A 691 -45.58 26.67 -24.87
C ILE A 691 -46.33 27.02 -26.16
N GLN A 692 -45.70 27.74 -27.09
CA GLN A 692 -46.28 27.98 -28.42
C GLN A 692 -46.51 26.67 -29.20
N SER A 693 -45.71 25.62 -28.99
CA SER A 693 -45.92 24.32 -29.65
C SER A 693 -47.22 23.62 -29.20
N PHE A 694 -47.73 23.93 -28.00
CA PHE A 694 -48.97 23.37 -27.44
C PHE A 694 -50.24 24.11 -27.87
N GLN A 695 -50.17 25.05 -28.84
CA GLN A 695 -51.30 25.89 -29.25
C GLN A 695 -52.55 25.11 -29.69
N ARG A 696 -52.39 23.90 -30.25
CA ARG A 696 -53.48 23.04 -30.71
C ARG A 696 -54.14 22.22 -29.59
N GLU A 697 -53.46 22.05 -28.46
CA GLU A 697 -53.86 21.16 -27.36
C GLU A 697 -54.19 21.92 -26.06
N ARG A 698 -54.23 23.26 -26.09
CA ARG A 698 -54.49 24.13 -24.92
C ARG A 698 -55.72 23.77 -24.10
N ALA A 699 -56.77 23.25 -24.76
CA ALA A 699 -58.02 22.88 -24.09
C ALA A 699 -57.91 21.59 -23.24
N HIS A 700 -56.88 20.77 -23.45
CA HIS A 700 -56.69 19.50 -22.76
C HIS A 700 -55.58 19.55 -21.68
N LEU A 701 -54.98 20.72 -21.45
CA LEU A 701 -53.96 20.90 -20.42
C LEU A 701 -54.56 20.89 -19.00
N PRO A 702 -53.87 20.29 -18.01
CA PRO A 702 -54.35 20.18 -16.64
C PRO A 702 -54.60 21.56 -16.00
N SER A 703 -55.66 21.65 -15.20
CA SER A 703 -56.03 22.87 -14.47
C SER A 703 -54.97 23.24 -13.44
N ALA A 704 -54.65 24.53 -13.36
CA ALA A 704 -53.69 25.06 -12.39
C ALA A 704 -54.28 25.11 -10.98
N THR A 705 -53.45 24.81 -9.96
CA THR A 705 -53.83 24.93 -8.54
C THR A 705 -53.47 26.30 -7.99
N SER A 706 -52.57 27.03 -8.67
CA SER A 706 -52.06 28.34 -8.28
C SER A 706 -52.70 29.50 -9.05
N GLN A 707 -52.96 30.63 -8.37
CA GLN A 707 -53.45 31.87 -8.98
C GLN A 707 -52.29 32.88 -9.14
N PHE A 708 -51.92 33.18 -10.38
CA PHE A 708 -50.95 34.24 -10.72
C PHE A 708 -51.72 35.53 -11.06
N VAL A 709 -51.42 36.64 -10.37
CA VAL A 709 -52.09 37.93 -10.57
C VAL A 709 -51.04 38.99 -10.92
N LEU A 710 -51.23 39.70 -12.03
CA LEU A 710 -50.43 40.85 -12.43
C LEU A 710 -51.01 42.13 -11.79
N PRO A 711 -50.21 42.97 -11.11
CA PRO A 711 -50.73 44.14 -10.43
C PRO A 711 -50.84 45.35 -11.38
N ALA A 712 -52.07 45.70 -11.74
CA ALA A 712 -52.45 47.10 -11.81
C ALA A 712 -53.13 47.43 -10.47
N ASP A 713 -52.69 48.51 -9.83
CA ASP A 713 -53.18 49.06 -8.54
C ASP A 713 -52.62 48.44 -7.25
N LEU A 714 -51.67 49.14 -6.60
CA LEU A 714 -51.85 49.74 -5.26
C LEU A 714 -50.55 50.37 -4.69
N SER A 715 -50.77 51.43 -3.93
CA SER A 715 -49.89 52.44 -3.36
C SER A 715 -49.16 52.06 -2.06
N THR A 716 -48.06 52.77 -1.82
CA THR A 716 -47.28 53.07 -0.59
C THR A 716 -47.83 52.66 0.79
N ASP A 717 -47.00 52.05 1.65
CA ASP A 717 -46.39 52.71 2.82
C ASP A 717 -45.40 51.81 3.59
N ALA A 718 -44.41 52.46 4.22
CA ALA A 718 -43.33 51.90 5.03
C ALA A 718 -43.62 52.07 6.54
N SER A 719 -43.04 51.21 7.39
CA SER A 719 -42.63 51.58 8.76
C SER A 719 -41.64 50.58 9.37
N SER A 720 -40.71 51.15 10.13
CA SER A 720 -39.65 50.60 10.99
C SER A 720 -40.18 49.98 12.28
N ASP A 721 -39.37 49.16 12.96
CA ASP A 721 -39.11 49.30 14.41
C ASP A 721 -37.90 48.47 14.87
N ASP A 722 -37.07 49.11 15.72
CA ASP A 722 -35.96 48.60 16.54
C ASP A 722 -36.47 47.81 17.77
N ASP A 723 -35.62 46.99 18.39
CA ASP A 723 -35.40 46.99 19.85
C ASP A 723 -34.31 45.97 20.30
N ASP A 724 -33.21 46.49 20.85
CA ASP A 724 -32.22 45.81 21.67
C ASP A 724 -32.69 45.74 23.14
N ILE A 725 -32.66 44.56 23.77
CA ILE A 725 -32.84 44.39 25.23
C ILE A 725 -31.79 43.41 25.78
N ASP A 726 -30.83 43.96 26.52
CA ASP A 726 -29.91 43.29 27.43
C ASP A 726 -30.59 43.10 28.81
N LEU A 727 -30.71 41.85 29.26
CA LEU A 727 -31.35 41.48 30.51
C LEU A 727 -30.50 40.38 31.20
N PHE A 728 -29.58 40.81 32.06
CA PHE A 728 -29.27 40.28 33.40
C PHE A 728 -27.76 40.31 33.72
N GLY A 729 -27.37 41.35 34.46
CA GLY A 729 -26.19 41.37 35.32
C GLY A 729 -26.57 41.55 36.80
N SER A 730 -25.63 41.15 37.67
CA SER A 730 -25.55 41.26 39.15
C SER A 730 -26.40 40.27 39.96
N ASP A 731 -25.99 39.68 41.09
CA ASP A 731 -24.74 39.45 41.85
C ASP A 731 -25.19 38.42 42.96
N ASP A 732 -24.40 37.63 43.68
CA ASP A 732 -23.35 38.04 44.60
C ASP A 732 -22.63 36.81 45.23
N GLU A 733 -21.41 37.07 45.69
CA GLU A 733 -20.36 36.18 46.17
C GLU A 733 -20.50 35.65 47.63
N ALA A 734 -19.66 34.67 47.97
CA ALA A 734 -18.80 34.75 49.16
C ALA A 734 -17.61 33.76 49.10
N GLU A 735 -16.45 34.17 48.58
CA GLU A 735 -15.15 33.55 48.92
C GLU A 735 -14.12 34.63 49.31
N SER A 736 -13.46 34.40 50.45
CA SER A 736 -12.64 35.36 51.20
C SER A 736 -11.45 35.93 50.41
N ALA A 737 -11.28 37.26 50.50
CA ALA A 737 -10.27 38.08 49.83
C ALA A 737 -8.80 37.73 50.14
N GLU A 738 -8.53 36.90 51.16
CA GLU A 738 -7.16 36.43 51.45
C GLU A 738 -6.74 35.25 50.55
N ALA A 739 -7.69 34.42 50.10
CA ALA A 739 -7.41 33.30 49.20
C ALA A 739 -7.15 33.77 47.76
N ALA A 740 -7.83 34.83 47.31
CA ALA A 740 -7.62 35.44 46.00
C ALA A 740 -6.21 36.03 45.87
N LYS A 741 -5.74 36.78 46.89
CA LYS A 741 -4.40 37.37 46.90
C LYS A 741 -3.27 36.34 46.94
N LEU A 742 -3.44 35.24 47.68
CA LEU A 742 -2.42 34.17 47.73
C LEU A 742 -2.36 33.37 46.41
N LYS A 743 -3.50 33.23 45.72
CA LYS A 743 -3.60 32.59 44.41
C LYS A 743 -2.99 33.48 43.32
N GLU A 744 -3.25 34.79 43.36
CA GLU A 744 -2.61 35.79 42.49
C GLU A 744 -1.09 35.86 42.68
N GLN A 745 -0.61 35.85 43.93
CA GLN A 745 0.82 35.82 44.22
C GLN A 745 1.50 34.53 43.70
N ARG A 746 0.86 33.37 43.88
CA ARG A 746 1.37 32.11 43.28
C ARG A 746 1.31 32.11 41.75
N LEU A 747 0.27 32.69 41.14
CA LEU A 747 0.15 32.84 39.69
C LEU A 747 1.21 33.81 39.13
N ALA A 748 1.51 34.90 39.83
CA ALA A 748 2.56 35.84 39.49
C ALA A 748 3.96 35.24 39.64
N GLU A 749 4.22 34.45 40.69
CA GLU A 749 5.47 33.68 40.85
C GLU A 749 5.61 32.58 39.81
N TYR A 750 4.50 31.95 39.38
CA TYR A 750 4.49 30.96 38.30
C TYR A 750 4.72 31.60 36.92
N ALA A 751 4.16 32.80 36.69
CA ALA A 751 4.38 33.59 35.48
C ALA A 751 5.82 34.13 35.39
N ALA A 752 6.39 34.58 36.51
CA ALA A 752 7.79 35.00 36.60
C ALA A 752 8.79 33.84 36.46
N LYS A 753 8.39 32.61 36.81
CA LYS A 753 9.17 31.39 36.53
C LYS A 753 9.04 30.91 35.07
N LYS A 754 7.93 31.21 34.39
CA LYS A 754 7.77 30.95 32.95
C LYS A 754 8.52 31.94 32.07
N SER A 755 8.68 33.20 32.50
CA SER A 755 9.33 34.26 31.71
C SER A 755 10.87 34.23 31.70
N LYS A 756 11.51 33.31 32.44
CA LYS A 756 12.97 33.10 32.46
C LYS A 756 13.45 31.88 31.66
N LYS A 757 12.66 31.39 30.71
CA LYS A 757 13.15 30.53 29.62
C LYS A 757 12.99 31.29 28.30
N PRO A 758 14.01 31.32 27.42
CA PRO A 758 13.81 31.89 26.09
C PRO A 758 12.73 31.07 25.38
N ALA A 759 11.72 31.75 24.83
CA ALA A 759 10.71 31.12 24.00
C ALA A 759 11.40 30.53 22.76
N LEU A 760 11.23 29.22 22.54
CA LEU A 760 11.61 28.57 21.29
C LEU A 760 10.70 29.13 20.19
N VAL A 761 11.24 30.00 19.34
CA VAL A 761 10.57 30.46 18.12
C VAL A 761 10.56 29.28 17.15
N ALA A 762 9.39 28.68 16.93
CA ALA A 762 9.23 27.63 15.93
C ALA A 762 9.39 28.25 14.54
N LYS A 763 10.34 27.73 13.75
CA LYS A 763 10.58 28.19 12.38
C LYS A 763 10.26 27.05 11.43
N SER A 764 9.64 27.32 10.30
CA SER A 764 9.43 26.32 9.25
C SER A 764 10.23 26.67 8.02
N SER A 765 10.93 25.70 7.44
CA SER A 765 11.50 25.81 6.11
C SER A 765 10.52 25.23 5.09
N ILE A 766 10.17 26.05 4.11
CA ILE A 766 9.17 25.76 3.09
C ILE A 766 9.87 25.82 1.73
N LEU A 767 9.57 24.87 0.86
CA LEU A 767 9.99 24.84 -0.53
C LEU A 767 8.75 25.08 -1.39
N LEU A 768 8.74 26.17 -2.17
CA LEU A 768 7.62 26.57 -3.02
C LEU A 768 7.95 26.34 -4.48
N ASP A 769 7.02 25.73 -5.21
CA ASP A 769 7.06 25.56 -6.66
C ASP A 769 6.13 26.60 -7.31
N VAL A 770 6.70 27.56 -8.02
CA VAL A 770 5.98 28.62 -8.73
C VAL A 770 5.95 28.28 -10.23
N LYS A 771 4.75 28.11 -10.79
CA LYS A 771 4.54 27.79 -12.20
C LYS A 771 4.23 29.05 -13.01
N PRO A 772 5.00 29.34 -14.09
CA PRO A 772 4.68 30.42 -15.01
C PRO A 772 3.55 30.03 -15.98
N TRP A 773 3.02 30.99 -16.71
CA TRP A 773 1.97 30.78 -17.72
C TRP A 773 2.46 30.06 -18.99
N ASP A 774 3.67 30.41 -19.48
CA ASP A 774 4.21 29.86 -20.73
C ASP A 774 5.76 29.84 -20.75
N ASP A 775 6.36 29.16 -21.74
CA ASP A 775 7.81 29.00 -21.91
C ASP A 775 8.56 30.29 -22.34
N GLU A 776 7.85 31.30 -22.83
CA GLU A 776 8.40 32.64 -23.14
C GLU A 776 8.52 33.57 -21.91
N THR A 777 8.07 33.14 -20.73
CA THR A 777 8.08 33.96 -19.50
C THR A 777 9.50 34.23 -18.99
N ASP A 778 9.84 35.49 -18.71
CA ASP A 778 11.16 35.89 -18.20
C ASP A 778 11.38 35.44 -16.74
N MET A 779 12.06 34.30 -16.59
CA MET A 779 12.27 33.63 -15.31
C MET A 779 13.10 34.45 -14.30
N VAL A 780 13.94 35.38 -14.78
CA VAL A 780 14.75 36.23 -13.90
C VAL A 780 13.87 37.28 -13.22
N LYS A 781 12.94 37.88 -13.97
CA LYS A 781 11.96 38.83 -13.43
C LYS A 781 10.96 38.17 -12.51
N LEU A 782 10.55 36.94 -12.82
CA LEU A 782 9.67 36.15 -11.94
C LEU A 782 10.33 35.88 -10.58
N GLU A 783 11.63 35.54 -10.55
CA GLU A 783 12.36 35.40 -9.29
C GLU A 783 12.47 36.74 -8.52
N GLU A 784 12.74 37.85 -9.20
CA GLU A 784 12.78 39.18 -8.59
C GLU A 784 11.43 39.59 -7.98
N CYS A 785 10.32 39.31 -8.68
CA CYS A 785 8.96 39.56 -8.20
C CYS A 785 8.65 38.73 -6.94
N VAL A 786 8.95 37.44 -6.93
CA VAL A 786 8.74 36.57 -5.75
C VAL A 786 9.58 37.04 -4.56
N ARG A 787 10.84 37.43 -4.78
CA ARG A 787 11.72 37.97 -3.71
C ARG A 787 11.33 39.37 -3.24
N SER A 788 10.51 40.09 -3.99
CA SER A 788 10.03 41.44 -3.61
C SER A 788 9.03 41.40 -2.45
N VAL A 789 8.37 40.24 -2.22
CA VAL A 789 7.48 40.03 -1.08
C VAL A 789 8.29 40.04 0.22
N ARG A 790 8.05 41.05 1.07
CA ARG A 790 8.69 41.21 2.38
C ARG A 790 7.64 41.22 3.48
N MET A 791 7.77 40.29 4.42
CA MET A 791 6.95 40.18 5.63
C MET A 791 7.86 40.00 6.85
N ASP A 792 7.42 40.48 8.03
CA ASP A 792 8.20 40.31 9.26
C ASP A 792 8.24 38.83 9.67
N GLY A 793 9.43 38.22 9.69
CA GLY A 793 9.62 36.79 9.97
C GLY A 793 9.84 35.90 8.73
N LEU A 794 9.91 36.46 7.52
CA LEU A 794 10.17 35.73 6.27
C LEU A 794 11.61 35.93 5.77
N LEU A 795 12.33 34.83 5.52
CA LEU A 795 13.68 34.81 4.95
C LEU A 795 13.73 33.95 3.69
N TRP A 796 14.04 34.56 2.54
CA TRP A 796 14.18 33.86 1.25
C TRP A 796 15.53 33.13 1.15
N GLY A 797 15.49 31.86 0.70
CA GLY A 797 16.63 30.99 0.48
C GLY A 797 17.06 30.90 -0.99
N GLN A 798 17.69 29.78 -1.34
CA GLN A 798 18.14 29.49 -2.72
C GLN A 798 16.97 29.15 -3.64
N ALA A 799 17.09 29.52 -4.91
CA ALA A 799 16.13 29.21 -5.96
C ALA A 799 16.79 28.34 -7.05
N LYS A 800 16.02 27.42 -7.62
CA LYS A 800 16.43 26.48 -8.68
C LYS A 800 15.31 26.36 -9.73
N LEU A 801 15.69 26.29 -11.00
CA LEU A 801 14.74 26.04 -12.09
C LEU A 801 14.63 24.53 -12.36
N VAL A 802 13.41 24.01 -12.40
CA VAL A 802 13.12 22.58 -12.62
C VAL A 802 12.26 22.41 -13.89
N PRO A 803 12.65 21.59 -14.87
CA PRO A 803 11.84 21.36 -16.08
C PRO A 803 10.60 20.51 -15.76
N VAL A 804 9.43 20.89 -16.31
CA VAL A 804 8.14 20.22 -16.06
C VAL A 804 7.62 19.48 -17.32
N GLY A 805 8.15 19.80 -18.50
CA GLY A 805 7.77 19.22 -19.80
C GLY A 805 7.40 20.31 -20.81
N TYR A 806 7.41 19.97 -22.12
CA TYR A 806 7.03 20.88 -23.22
C TYR A 806 7.77 22.25 -23.24
N GLY A 807 9.01 22.31 -22.75
CA GLY A 807 9.82 23.55 -22.72
C GLY A 807 9.62 24.42 -21.47
N ILE A 808 8.58 24.18 -20.67
CA ILE A 808 8.26 24.97 -19.48
C ILE A 808 9.14 24.56 -18.28
N LYS A 809 9.71 25.57 -17.61
CA LYS A 809 10.50 25.42 -16.37
C LYS A 809 9.75 26.10 -15.22
N LYS A 810 9.56 25.38 -14.10
CA LYS A 810 9.03 25.96 -12.85
C LYS A 810 10.17 26.51 -12.00
N LEU A 811 9.88 27.57 -11.22
CA LEU A 811 10.80 28.12 -10.23
C LEU A 811 10.55 27.45 -8.88
N GLN A 812 11.55 26.74 -8.37
CA GLN A 812 11.53 26.16 -7.03
C GLN A 812 12.36 27.04 -6.09
N ILE A 813 11.73 27.65 -5.08
CA ILE A 813 12.37 28.58 -4.16
C ILE A 813 12.13 28.17 -2.70
N GLY A 814 13.20 28.11 -1.92
CA GLY A 814 13.10 27.86 -0.47
C GLY A 814 12.88 29.15 0.31
N CYS A 815 12.12 29.11 1.40
CA CYS A 815 12.04 30.17 2.39
C CYS A 815 12.00 29.59 3.81
N VAL A 816 12.34 30.42 4.80
CA VAL A 816 12.21 30.13 6.23
C VAL A 816 11.25 31.15 6.82
N VAL A 817 10.19 30.67 7.46
CA VAL A 817 9.15 31.48 8.10
C VAL A 817 9.12 31.25 9.60
N GLU A 818 8.78 32.30 10.35
CA GLU A 818 8.40 32.20 11.76
C GLU A 818 6.89 31.90 11.84
N ASP A 819 6.53 30.70 12.32
CA ASP A 819 5.16 30.16 12.26
C ASP A 819 4.12 31.05 12.97
N ASP A 820 4.55 31.79 13.99
CA ASP A 820 3.68 32.71 14.76
C ASP A 820 3.34 34.00 14.00
N LYS A 821 4.06 34.32 12.93
CA LYS A 821 3.95 35.62 12.22
C LYS A 821 3.52 35.49 10.76
N VAL A 822 3.94 34.44 10.07
CA VAL A 822 3.70 34.27 8.63
C VAL A 822 3.01 32.93 8.38
N GLY A 823 1.73 32.99 8.03
CA GLY A 823 0.97 31.82 7.57
C GLY A 823 1.33 31.45 6.13
N THR A 824 1.31 30.16 5.82
CA THR A 824 1.57 29.63 4.46
C THR A 824 0.59 30.17 3.43
N ASP A 825 -0.69 30.26 3.82
CA ASP A 825 -1.78 30.68 2.94
C ASP A 825 -1.62 32.16 2.53
N LEU A 826 -1.15 33.02 3.45
CA LEU A 826 -0.84 34.42 3.15
C LEU A 826 0.33 34.58 2.18
N LEU A 827 1.31 33.67 2.25
CA LEU A 827 2.46 33.69 1.36
C LEU A 827 2.08 33.22 -0.05
N GLU A 828 1.23 32.19 -0.15
CA GLU A 828 0.67 31.71 -1.42
C GLU A 828 -0.20 32.78 -2.09
N GLU A 829 -1.09 33.44 -1.33
CA GLU A 829 -1.93 34.55 -1.83
C GLU A 829 -1.08 35.74 -2.31
N ALA A 830 -0.04 36.11 -1.56
CA ALA A 830 0.83 37.22 -1.94
C ALA A 830 1.62 36.95 -3.22
N ILE A 831 1.98 35.70 -3.49
CA ILE A 831 2.71 35.31 -4.71
C ILE A 831 1.76 35.08 -5.89
N THR A 832 0.57 34.51 -5.65
CA THR A 832 -0.46 34.35 -6.70
C THR A 832 -1.10 35.69 -7.11
N GLY A 833 -0.98 36.73 -6.29
CA GLY A 833 -1.40 38.10 -6.66
C GLY A 833 -0.61 38.73 -7.81
N PHE A 834 0.51 38.14 -8.26
CA PHE A 834 1.23 38.56 -9.45
C PHE A 834 0.70 37.85 -10.71
N GLU A 835 -0.56 38.14 -11.06
CA GLU A 835 -1.34 37.49 -12.13
C GLU A 835 -0.63 37.49 -13.51
N ASP A 836 0.20 38.51 -13.78
CA ASP A 836 0.93 38.66 -15.05
C ASP A 836 2.03 37.61 -15.26
N TRP A 837 2.54 36.99 -14.19
CA TRP A 837 3.74 36.13 -14.22
C TRP A 837 3.51 34.74 -13.63
N VAL A 838 2.62 34.63 -12.63
CA VAL A 838 2.41 33.41 -11.85
C VAL A 838 1.05 32.81 -12.19
N GLN A 839 1.05 31.55 -12.64
CA GLN A 839 -0.18 30.77 -12.88
C GLN A 839 -0.67 30.11 -11.59
N SER A 840 0.24 29.51 -10.83
CA SER A 840 -0.06 28.83 -9.56
C SER A 840 1.21 28.65 -8.72
N VAL A 841 1.01 28.50 -7.40
CA VAL A 841 2.06 28.23 -6.41
C VAL A 841 1.66 26.97 -5.64
N ASP A 842 2.56 26.01 -5.56
CA ASP A 842 2.37 24.77 -4.81
C ASP A 842 3.46 24.62 -3.74
N VAL A 843 3.14 24.12 -2.55
CA VAL A 843 4.15 23.76 -1.53
C VAL A 843 4.73 22.39 -1.88
N ALA A 844 6.00 22.38 -2.30
CA ALA A 844 6.72 21.17 -2.66
C ALA A 844 7.25 20.41 -1.42
N ALA A 845 7.65 21.13 -0.37
CA ALA A 845 8.07 20.54 0.89
C ALA A 845 7.85 21.51 2.06
N PHE A 846 7.47 20.97 3.22
CA PHE A 846 7.26 21.75 4.45
C PHE A 846 7.92 21.03 5.63
N ASN A 847 8.96 21.63 6.21
CA ASN A 847 9.74 21.08 7.31
C ASN A 847 9.76 22.04 8.49
N LYS A 848 9.29 21.60 9.67
CA LYS A 848 9.42 22.36 10.92
C LYS A 848 10.84 22.23 11.48
N ILE A 849 11.46 23.35 11.85
CA ILE A 849 12.81 23.51 12.41
C ILE A 849 12.75 23.81 13.90
#